data_AF-L0FYZ8-F1
#
_entry.id   AF-L0FYZ8-F1
#
_cell.length_a   1.000
_cell.length_b   1.000
_cell.length_c   1.000
_cell.angle_alpha   90.00
_cell.angle_beta   90.00
_cell.angle_gamma   90.00
#
_symmetry.space_group_name_H-M   'P 1'
#
loop_
_entity.id
_entity.type
_entity.pdbx_description
1 polymer ?
#
loop_
_entity_poly.entity_id
_entity_poly.type
_entity_poly.pdbx_seq_one_letter_code
_entity_poly.pdbx_strand_id
1 'polypeptide(L)'
;MLKRILSLILFLAAFHGLAQENVSLDYYLKPGYSYNPDIPTPASVLGYNIGEWHVSYDQVHMYMKALAEASDRIKLEITGRTYEQRPLMMLTISHPDNLNKLNALKFQRSQLRNPAESREVDIENMPAVVYMGYSVHGNEASGVNASLLAAYHFAAANEVEEDLKNIVIIMEPGINPDGINRFASWVNSNRSIHMNGDPNNRELNEAWPRGRTNHYWFDLNRDWLPVQHPESRSRITKIQEWKPNMVLDFHEMGTNSTFFFQPGIPSRNHPLTPTKNFELTEKIAQYHAKYLDEIGSLYFTQESYDDFYYGKGSTYPDVQGQIGILFEQASSRGHLQESVNGPLSFAFTIRNQFTASLSSFEAAIAMRNELNSYMRDFYIDAKSDADADTNKAYIFGVDNDNGRTFHLADMILQHQIKLYSLKEDITVNGVDFKANKAYIVPLNQPQYRLVKGMFETRTTFQDSLFYDVSAWTLPMAFDMEFMAVNSRIMNLANVEEVKKGLTMPQGNVAGAAGAYGYAFEWGEYYAPKAAYRLMDLGYNLRVTHEPFEVSGDLQFSRGTILVDKGQSGASDQAFFEDLQAVARETGITVHAINTGYTGGINMGSPSIDVLEKPEIALLVDSGVSSYEAGEIWHLMDQRLEIPITLLPLDMVSRADLNRYNVIIMPNGSYHPLSNSATESLQRWVSDGGTIIARGRALNWLNDHKLGEFSFKSETEKDSTVQKSYANLSNDYGSKVTGGAIFNVKLDLTHPIGYGYKNEELYTFRDSNQFLLPSENPYANPLIYTDEPLASGYVYPFNLEQMKNTAMIRISAKGRGKIIGFVDDPNFRAFWFGTNKLFYNSIFFGQTISGSSAR
;
A
#
# COMPACT_ATOMS: atom_id res chain seq x y z
N MET A 1 63.02 33.81 7.24
CA MET A 1 61.61 33.85 6.81
C MET A 1 61.05 32.48 6.43
N LEU A 2 61.76 31.65 5.64
CA LEU A 2 61.25 30.33 5.21
C LEU A 2 60.84 29.37 6.35
N LYS A 3 61.59 29.33 7.47
CA LYS A 3 61.24 28.48 8.62
C LYS A 3 59.98 28.91 9.39
N ARG A 4 59.56 30.18 9.30
CA ARG A 4 58.30 30.66 9.94
C ARG A 4 57.08 30.44 9.06
N ILE A 5 57.25 30.39 7.74
CA ILE A 5 56.18 30.12 6.78
C ILE A 5 55.86 28.61 6.74
N LEU A 6 56.86 27.74 6.86
CA LEU A 6 56.62 26.28 6.93
C LEU A 6 55.87 25.88 8.20
N SER A 7 56.16 26.50 9.35
CA SER A 7 55.43 26.26 10.60
C SER A 7 53.99 26.75 10.55
N LEU A 8 53.70 27.84 9.81
CA LEU A 8 52.33 28.34 9.63
C LEU A 8 51.52 27.45 8.67
N ILE A 9 52.15 26.89 7.64
CA ILE A 9 51.52 25.95 6.70
C ILE A 9 51.31 24.57 7.37
N LEU A 10 52.20 24.12 8.25
CA LEU A 10 51.99 22.91 9.08
C LEU A 10 50.94 23.12 10.17
N PHE A 11 50.72 24.35 10.67
CA PHE A 11 49.63 24.65 11.60
C PHE A 11 48.27 24.78 10.89
N LEU A 12 48.23 25.23 9.63
CA LEU A 12 47.01 25.28 8.81
C LEU A 12 46.65 23.92 8.20
N ALA A 13 47.63 23.05 7.93
CA ALA A 13 47.40 21.68 7.46
C ALA A 13 47.01 20.70 8.58
N ALA A 14 47.16 21.08 9.86
CA ALA A 14 46.76 20.26 11.00
C ALA A 14 45.25 20.33 11.32
N PHE A 15 44.46 21.12 10.58
CA PHE A 15 43.00 21.23 10.77
C PHE A 15 42.16 20.35 9.83
N HIS A 16 42.78 19.49 9.02
CA HIS A 16 42.07 18.66 8.04
C HIS A 16 42.25 17.16 8.31
N GLY A 17 42.01 16.75 9.56
CA GLY A 17 42.05 15.35 9.94
C GLY A 17 41.35 15.07 11.27
N LEU A 18 40.13 14.54 11.16
CA LEU A 18 39.54 13.54 12.08
C LEU A 18 39.21 13.99 13.51
N ALA A 19 38.11 14.75 13.63
CA ALA A 19 37.08 14.55 14.67
C ALA A 19 35.84 15.31 14.20
N GLN A 20 34.76 14.61 13.84
CA GLN A 20 33.47 15.30 13.72
C GLN A 20 33.02 15.57 15.15
N GLU A 21 33.18 16.83 15.55
CA GLU A 21 32.82 17.41 16.83
C GLU A 21 31.35 17.09 17.18
N ASN A 22 31.06 16.97 18.48
CA ASN A 22 29.69 16.94 18.99
C ASN A 22 28.91 18.11 18.38
N VAL A 23 28.00 17.82 17.45
CA VAL A 23 27.19 18.83 16.78
C VAL A 23 26.20 19.37 17.82
N SER A 24 26.51 20.54 18.36
CA SER A 24 25.64 21.20 19.33
C SER A 24 24.30 21.61 18.69
N LEU A 25 23.30 21.85 19.51
CA LEU A 25 21.97 22.26 19.07
C LEU A 25 22.01 23.54 18.20
N ASP A 26 22.96 24.45 18.45
CA ASP A 26 23.14 25.71 17.72
C ASP A 26 23.47 25.53 16.23
N TYR A 27 23.97 24.35 15.82
CA TYR A 27 24.17 24.04 14.41
C TYR A 27 22.86 23.98 13.63
N TYR A 28 21.76 23.60 14.30
CA TYR A 28 20.45 23.43 13.70
C TYR A 28 19.58 24.68 13.86
N LEU A 29 19.62 25.30 15.02
CA LEU A 29 18.68 26.37 15.38
C LEU A 29 18.97 27.66 14.61
N LYS A 30 17.89 28.33 14.19
CA LYS A 30 18.00 29.61 13.47
C LYS A 30 18.58 30.70 14.40
N PRO A 31 19.59 31.47 13.95
CA PRO A 31 20.11 32.60 14.72
C PRO A 31 19.02 33.63 15.05
N GLY A 32 19.11 34.26 16.22
CA GLY A 32 18.18 35.30 16.65
C GLY A 32 16.93 34.79 17.38
N TYR A 33 16.79 33.48 17.56
CA TYR A 33 15.75 32.88 18.38
C TYR A 33 16.23 32.64 19.81
N SER A 34 15.35 32.87 20.77
CA SER A 34 15.54 32.55 22.18
C SER A 34 14.58 31.43 22.59
N TYR A 35 15.05 30.52 23.44
CA TYR A 35 14.31 29.32 23.81
C TYR A 35 14.03 29.31 25.31
N ASN A 36 12.82 28.95 25.70
CA ASN A 36 12.43 28.78 27.09
C ASN A 36 13.27 27.65 27.73
N PRO A 37 14.10 27.94 28.74
CA PRO A 37 14.99 26.96 29.37
C PRO A 37 14.25 25.89 30.17
N ASP A 38 12.96 26.10 30.50
CA ASP A 38 12.14 25.11 31.20
C ASP A 38 11.67 23.97 30.27
N ILE A 39 11.77 24.17 28.95
CA ILE A 39 11.44 23.13 27.97
C ILE A 39 12.68 22.26 27.72
N PRO A 40 12.58 20.94 27.93
CA PRO A 40 13.74 20.05 27.82
C PRO A 40 14.25 19.98 26.38
N THR A 41 15.56 20.11 26.21
CA THR A 41 16.22 19.90 24.90
C THR A 41 16.28 18.41 24.56
N PRO A 42 16.42 18.02 23.28
CA PRO A 42 16.56 16.62 22.90
C PRO A 42 17.71 15.92 23.65
N ALA A 43 18.87 16.58 23.75
CA ALA A 43 20.04 16.01 24.42
C ALA A 43 19.82 15.77 25.92
N SER A 44 19.03 16.61 26.60
CA SER A 44 18.73 16.44 28.03
C SER A 44 17.90 15.19 28.33
N VAL A 45 17.13 14.70 27.35
CA VAL A 45 16.27 13.51 27.49
C VAL A 45 16.92 12.27 26.87
N LEU A 46 17.57 12.42 25.71
CA LEU A 46 18.20 11.32 24.98
C LEU A 46 19.57 10.92 25.55
N GLY A 47 20.27 11.86 26.20
CA GLY A 47 21.63 11.68 26.70
C GLY A 47 22.74 11.87 25.65
N TYR A 48 22.40 12.31 24.43
CA TYR A 48 23.33 12.60 23.33
C TYR A 48 22.74 13.67 22.39
N ASN A 49 23.58 14.34 21.60
CA ASN A 49 23.10 15.38 20.68
C ASN A 49 22.46 14.78 19.41
N ILE A 50 21.49 15.49 18.84
CA ILE A 50 20.89 15.12 17.56
C ILE A 50 21.98 14.98 16.49
N GLY A 51 21.91 13.91 15.70
CA GLY A 51 22.91 13.57 14.68
C GLY A 51 24.07 12.70 15.18
N GLU A 52 24.27 12.54 16.50
CA GLU A 52 25.29 11.63 17.03
C GLU A 52 24.90 10.15 16.88
N TRP A 53 23.61 9.86 17.05
CA TRP A 53 22.98 8.55 16.91
C TRP A 53 21.63 8.68 16.21
N HIS A 54 21.22 7.64 15.49
CA HIS A 54 19.86 7.56 14.93
C HIS A 54 18.87 7.27 16.06
N VAL A 55 17.87 8.13 16.27
CA VAL A 55 16.84 7.85 17.28
C VAL A 55 16.03 6.61 16.91
N SER A 56 15.89 5.70 17.86
CA SER A 56 14.86 4.64 17.81
C SER A 56 13.48 5.25 18.02
N TYR A 57 12.42 4.57 17.57
CA TYR A 57 11.07 5.11 17.71
C TYR A 57 10.66 5.26 19.19
N ASP A 58 11.13 4.38 20.06
CA ASP A 58 10.87 4.49 21.51
C ASP A 58 11.49 5.76 22.10
N GLN A 59 12.65 6.18 21.59
CA GLN A 59 13.28 7.46 21.97
C GLN A 59 12.53 8.67 21.41
N VAL A 60 12.01 8.59 20.18
CA VAL A 60 11.11 9.62 19.62
C VAL A 60 9.91 9.78 20.54
N HIS A 61 9.21 8.69 20.87
CA HIS A 61 8.03 8.72 21.72
C HIS A 61 8.34 9.25 23.13
N MET A 62 9.44 8.79 23.74
CA MET A 62 9.92 9.28 25.03
C MET A 62 10.12 10.81 25.02
N TYR A 63 10.78 11.34 23.99
CA TYR A 63 11.05 12.77 23.90
C TYR A 63 9.79 13.61 23.60
N MET A 64 8.95 13.16 22.67
CA MET A 64 7.69 13.86 22.34
C MET A 64 6.75 13.94 23.55
N LYS A 65 6.73 12.88 24.39
CA LYS A 65 6.01 12.90 25.65
C LYS A 65 6.59 13.91 26.64
N ALA A 66 7.91 13.95 26.81
CA ALA A 66 8.55 14.92 27.69
C ALA A 66 8.28 16.37 27.25
N LEU A 67 8.28 16.64 25.94
CA LEU A 67 7.90 17.96 25.40
C LEU A 67 6.44 18.30 25.68
N ALA A 68 5.51 17.36 25.46
CA ALA A 68 4.08 17.59 25.70
C ALA A 68 3.75 17.79 27.18
N GLU A 69 4.53 17.21 28.10
CA GLU A 69 4.40 17.43 29.55
C GLU A 69 4.95 18.78 30.00
N ALA A 70 5.98 19.30 29.32
CA ALA A 70 6.65 20.55 29.68
C ALA A 70 6.06 21.81 29.01
N SER A 71 5.47 21.68 27.82
CA SER A 71 4.97 22.82 27.02
C SER A 71 3.44 22.87 26.97
N ASP A 72 2.86 24.02 27.27
CA ASP A 72 1.42 24.29 27.11
C ASP A 72 0.99 24.49 25.65
N ARG A 73 1.96 24.47 24.71
CA ARG A 73 1.75 24.60 23.26
C ARG A 73 1.54 23.26 22.55
N ILE A 74 1.61 22.14 23.28
CA ILE A 74 1.54 20.79 22.69
C ILE A 74 0.44 19.95 23.34
N LYS A 75 -0.37 19.29 22.51
CA LYS A 75 -1.21 18.15 22.92
C LYS A 75 -0.76 16.90 22.19
N LEU A 76 -0.41 15.86 22.95
CA LEU A 76 -0.06 14.53 22.41
C LEU A 76 -1.26 13.59 22.52
N GLU A 77 -1.56 12.87 21.44
CA GLU A 77 -2.59 11.84 21.37
C GLU A 77 -1.99 10.55 20.83
N ILE A 78 -2.35 9.40 21.42
CA ILE A 78 -2.09 8.09 20.83
C ILE A 78 -3.32 7.67 20.03
N THR A 79 -3.17 7.52 18.73
CA THR A 79 -4.25 7.33 17.75
C THR A 79 -4.41 5.89 17.30
N GLY A 80 -3.45 5.02 17.65
CA GLY A 80 -3.48 3.60 17.32
C GLY A 80 -2.20 2.89 17.74
N ARG A 81 -1.99 1.69 17.21
CA ARG A 81 -0.75 0.93 17.36
C ARG A 81 -0.38 0.24 16.04
N THR A 82 0.92 0.09 15.79
CA THR A 82 1.45 -0.72 14.69
C THR A 82 1.21 -2.21 14.93
N TYR A 83 1.55 -3.05 13.94
CA TYR A 83 1.53 -4.50 14.09
C TYR A 83 2.48 -4.97 15.20
N GLU A 84 3.66 -4.33 15.36
CA GLU A 84 4.59 -4.59 16.46
C GLU A 84 4.20 -3.89 17.78
N GLN A 85 2.95 -3.42 17.89
CA GLN A 85 2.37 -2.80 19.08
C GLN A 85 3.01 -1.46 19.49
N ARG A 86 3.77 -0.80 18.61
CA ARG A 86 4.30 0.54 18.89
C ARG A 86 3.19 1.59 18.83
N PRO A 87 3.15 2.57 19.75
CA PRO A 87 2.10 3.58 19.76
C PRO A 87 2.21 4.47 18.53
N LEU A 88 1.10 4.69 17.83
CA LEU A 88 1.01 5.71 16.79
C LEU A 88 0.61 7.02 17.46
N MET A 89 1.48 8.02 17.40
CA MET A 89 1.29 9.30 18.09
C MET A 89 1.07 10.46 17.13
N MET A 90 0.23 11.40 17.55
CA MET A 90 -0.03 12.66 16.87
C MET A 90 0.14 13.81 17.84
N LEU A 91 0.90 14.83 17.46
CA LEU A 91 1.05 16.07 18.22
C LEU A 91 0.19 17.16 17.57
N THR A 92 -0.59 17.87 18.37
CA THR A 92 -1.22 19.13 17.96
C THR A 92 -0.45 20.27 18.61
N ILE A 93 0.22 21.10 17.79
CA ILE A 93 1.07 22.19 18.24
C ILE A 93 0.48 23.52 17.80
N SER A 94 0.19 24.42 18.74
CA SER A 94 -0.40 25.75 18.48
C SER A 94 -0.33 26.61 19.73
N HIS A 95 -0.75 27.87 19.65
CA HIS A 95 -0.89 28.73 20.82
C HIS A 95 -1.93 28.12 21.81
N PRO A 96 -1.74 28.26 23.14
CA PRO A 96 -2.66 27.68 24.13
C PRO A 96 -4.12 28.06 23.91
N ASP A 97 -4.39 29.30 23.50
CA ASP A 97 -5.73 29.75 23.14
C ASP A 97 -6.38 28.88 22.05
N ASN A 98 -5.65 28.51 21.00
CA ASN A 98 -6.13 27.64 19.93
C ASN A 98 -6.36 26.22 20.41
N LEU A 99 -5.45 25.70 21.24
CA LEU A 99 -5.57 24.37 21.84
C LEU A 99 -6.81 24.24 22.74
N ASN A 100 -7.25 25.32 23.37
CA ASN A 100 -8.47 25.37 24.17
C ASN A 100 -9.76 25.43 23.34
N LYS A 101 -9.67 25.76 22.05
CA LYS A 101 -10.82 25.90 21.12
C LYS A 101 -10.76 24.97 19.89
N LEU A 102 -10.00 23.88 19.95
CA LEU A 102 -9.83 22.94 18.82
C LEU A 102 -11.15 22.45 18.22
N ASN A 103 -12.15 22.14 19.04
CA ASN A 103 -13.46 21.69 18.53
C ASN A 103 -14.18 22.79 17.75
N ALA A 104 -14.10 24.05 18.21
CA ALA A 104 -14.66 25.18 17.48
C ALA A 104 -13.92 25.43 16.16
N LEU A 105 -12.58 25.31 16.16
CA LEU A 105 -11.78 25.42 14.94
C LEU A 105 -12.13 24.32 13.93
N LYS A 106 -12.23 23.05 14.37
CA LYS A 106 -12.66 21.94 13.51
C LYS A 106 -14.06 22.16 12.95
N PHE A 107 -14.98 22.68 13.76
CA PHE A 107 -16.33 23.02 13.30
C PHE A 107 -16.31 24.14 12.24
N GLN A 108 -15.65 25.27 12.49
CA GLN A 108 -15.52 26.35 11.52
C GLN A 108 -14.87 25.87 10.20
N ARG A 109 -13.88 24.98 10.27
CA ARG A 109 -13.29 24.34 9.09
C ARG A 109 -14.27 23.44 8.35
N SER A 110 -15.17 22.74 9.04
CA SER A 110 -16.27 22.01 8.39
C SER A 110 -17.21 22.96 7.65
N GLN A 111 -17.52 24.13 8.22
CA GLN A 111 -18.33 25.15 7.56
C GLN A 111 -17.64 25.74 6.32
N LEU A 112 -16.32 25.95 6.40
CA LEU A 112 -15.50 26.43 5.27
C LEU A 112 -15.61 25.51 4.05
N ARG A 113 -15.74 24.20 4.28
CA ARG A 113 -15.88 23.16 3.25
C ARG A 113 -17.33 22.86 2.85
N ASN A 114 -18.30 23.55 3.44
CA ASN A 114 -19.71 23.45 3.08
C ASN A 114 -20.10 24.66 2.22
N PRO A 115 -20.32 24.51 0.90
CA PRO A 115 -20.66 25.64 0.02
C PRO A 115 -21.88 26.47 0.45
N ALA A 116 -22.80 25.88 1.22
CA ALA A 116 -23.98 26.59 1.73
C ALA A 116 -23.68 27.51 2.93
N GLU A 117 -22.61 27.25 3.68
CA GLU A 117 -22.25 27.98 4.90
C GLU A 117 -20.94 28.77 4.75
N SER A 118 -20.10 28.38 3.79
CA SER A 118 -18.69 28.81 3.71
C SER A 118 -18.51 30.31 3.58
N ARG A 119 -19.48 31.03 2.99
CA ARG A 119 -19.44 32.49 2.81
C ARG A 119 -19.48 33.29 4.11
N GLU A 120 -20.11 32.74 5.15
CA GLU A 120 -20.23 33.38 6.47
C GLU A 120 -18.99 33.12 7.36
N VAL A 121 -18.08 32.26 6.92
CA VAL A 121 -16.87 31.94 7.67
C VAL A 121 -15.85 33.07 7.52
N ASP A 122 -15.37 33.59 8.64
CA ASP A 122 -14.31 34.59 8.67
C ASP A 122 -12.94 33.94 8.39
N ILE A 123 -12.44 34.12 7.17
CA ILE A 123 -11.11 33.64 6.76
C ILE A 123 -10.00 34.49 7.38
N GLU A 124 -10.24 35.79 7.62
CA GLU A 124 -9.20 36.72 8.07
C GLU A 124 -8.72 36.40 9.49
N ASN A 125 -9.53 35.75 10.31
CA ASN A 125 -9.14 35.32 11.67
C ASN A 125 -9.01 33.80 11.81
N MET A 126 -9.23 33.03 10.74
CA MET A 126 -9.12 31.58 10.77
C MET A 126 -7.65 31.14 10.66
N PRO A 127 -7.12 30.30 11.58
CA PRO A 127 -5.77 29.80 11.49
C PRO A 127 -5.58 28.85 10.29
N ALA A 128 -4.36 28.80 9.75
CA ALA A 128 -3.96 27.75 8.83
C ALA A 128 -3.84 26.42 9.60
N VAL A 129 -4.05 25.29 8.92
CA VAL A 129 -3.75 23.97 9.47
C VAL A 129 -2.70 23.29 8.60
N VAL A 130 -1.62 22.83 9.22
CA VAL A 130 -0.52 22.17 8.51
C VAL A 130 -0.31 20.80 9.13
N TYR A 131 -0.25 19.77 8.30
CA TYR A 131 0.19 18.44 8.70
C TYR A 131 1.67 18.27 8.37
N MET A 132 2.45 17.77 9.35
CA MET A 132 3.88 17.49 9.23
C MET A 132 4.13 16.00 9.48
N GLY A 133 4.34 15.23 8.42
CA GLY A 133 4.56 13.78 8.49
C GLY A 133 5.99 13.40 8.14
N TYR A 134 6.70 12.77 9.06
CA TYR A 134 8.12 12.46 8.88
C TYR A 134 8.36 10.96 8.66
N SER A 135 9.22 10.63 7.69
CA SER A 135 9.79 9.29 7.48
C SER A 135 8.75 8.16 7.41
N VAL A 136 7.86 8.22 6.41
CA VAL A 136 6.99 7.08 6.04
C VAL A 136 7.78 5.86 5.57
N HIS A 137 8.99 6.09 5.07
CA HIS A 137 9.98 5.04 4.91
C HIS A 137 10.92 5.05 6.10
N GLY A 138 11.01 3.91 6.81
CA GLY A 138 11.70 3.87 8.09
C GLY A 138 13.22 4.01 8.02
N ASN A 139 13.82 3.82 6.84
CA ASN A 139 15.25 4.02 6.61
C ASN A 139 15.62 5.37 5.99
N GLU A 140 14.67 6.31 5.94
CA GLU A 140 14.87 7.71 5.54
C GLU A 140 14.96 8.58 6.81
N ALA A 141 16.00 8.34 7.61
CA ALA A 141 16.02 8.67 9.04
C ALA A 141 16.24 10.15 9.39
N SER A 142 16.71 11.00 8.47
CA SER A 142 16.90 12.43 8.74
C SER A 142 15.57 13.13 9.06
N GLY A 143 14.47 12.71 8.43
CA GLY A 143 13.12 13.24 8.68
C GLY A 143 12.68 13.04 10.14
N VAL A 144 12.65 11.79 10.62
CA VAL A 144 12.25 11.48 12.01
C VAL A 144 13.13 12.20 13.03
N ASN A 145 14.44 12.36 12.77
CA ASN A 145 15.34 13.10 13.66
C ASN A 145 15.09 14.61 13.63
N ALA A 146 14.77 15.18 12.45
CA ALA A 146 14.39 16.57 12.31
C ALA A 146 13.05 16.89 13.02
N SER A 147 12.14 15.90 13.14
CA SER A 147 10.88 16.09 13.87
C SER A 147 11.11 16.48 15.34
N LEU A 148 12.17 15.98 15.99
CA LEU A 148 12.52 16.35 17.37
C LEU A 148 12.93 17.83 17.47
N LEU A 149 13.67 18.32 16.48
CA LEU A 149 14.07 19.72 16.39
C LEU A 149 12.88 20.63 16.08
N ALA A 150 12.00 20.21 15.16
CA ALA A 150 10.77 20.92 14.83
C ALA A 150 9.84 21.04 16.04
N ALA A 151 9.55 19.93 16.72
CA ALA A 151 8.73 19.92 17.92
C ALA A 151 9.32 20.79 19.03
N TYR A 152 10.63 20.69 19.28
CA TYR A 152 11.33 21.54 20.25
C TYR A 152 11.22 23.03 19.90
N HIS A 153 11.44 23.38 18.63
CA HIS A 153 11.40 24.76 18.17
C HIS A 153 10.02 25.38 18.42
N PHE A 154 8.94 24.71 18.01
CA PHE A 154 7.59 25.23 18.23
C PHE A 154 7.15 25.20 19.70
N ALA A 155 7.70 24.29 20.51
CA ALA A 155 7.43 24.22 21.95
C ALA A 155 8.12 25.34 22.75
N ALA A 156 9.36 25.67 22.39
CA ALA A 156 10.27 26.42 23.25
C ALA A 156 10.66 27.80 22.71
N ALA A 157 10.62 28.03 21.39
CA ALA A 157 11.04 29.31 20.83
C ALA A 157 10.07 30.44 21.22
N ASN A 158 10.58 31.58 21.66
CA ASN A 158 9.75 32.71 22.09
C ASN A 158 9.21 33.49 20.88
N GLU A 159 9.99 33.59 19.82
CA GLU A 159 9.69 34.44 18.66
C GLU A 159 8.55 33.88 17.78
N VAL A 160 8.19 32.60 17.92
CA VAL A 160 7.07 31.98 17.19
C VAL A 160 5.73 32.11 17.93
N GLU A 161 5.70 32.63 19.16
CA GLU A 161 4.53 32.59 20.02
C GLU A 161 3.30 33.28 19.40
N GLU A 162 3.48 34.47 18.81
CA GLU A 162 2.39 35.21 18.17
C GLU A 162 1.95 34.52 16.86
N ASP A 163 2.90 34.00 16.08
CA ASP A 163 2.60 33.27 14.85
C ASP A 163 1.77 32.00 15.13
N LEU A 164 2.03 31.32 16.25
CA LEU A 164 1.28 30.14 16.68
C LEU A 164 -0.22 30.42 16.96
N LYS A 165 -0.64 31.68 17.09
CA LYS A 165 -2.08 32.03 17.13
C LYS A 165 -2.76 31.86 15.77
N ASN A 166 -1.99 31.91 14.68
CA ASN A 166 -2.48 31.90 13.31
C ASN A 166 -2.32 30.55 12.61
N ILE A 167 -1.84 29.52 13.32
CA ILE A 167 -1.62 28.18 12.77
C ILE A 167 -1.88 27.07 13.79
N VAL A 168 -2.38 25.94 13.32
CA VAL A 168 -2.41 24.67 14.05
C VAL A 168 -1.58 23.64 13.28
N ILE A 169 -0.55 23.11 13.92
CA ILE A 169 0.32 22.07 13.34
C ILE A 169 -0.12 20.71 13.86
N ILE A 170 -0.35 19.76 12.96
CA ILE A 170 -0.64 18.36 13.25
C ILE A 170 0.60 17.55 12.84
N MET A 171 1.41 17.14 13.81
CA MET A 171 2.69 16.49 13.57
C MET A 171 2.63 15.00 13.86
N GLU A 172 2.97 14.19 12.85
CA GLU A 172 3.27 12.76 12.96
C GLU A 172 4.80 12.60 12.89
N PRO A 173 5.50 12.50 14.04
CA PRO A 173 6.96 12.59 14.11
C PRO A 173 7.68 11.39 13.48
N GLY A 174 6.97 10.29 13.23
CA GLY A 174 7.49 9.12 12.54
C GLY A 174 6.34 8.24 12.05
N ILE A 175 6.08 8.28 10.74
CA ILE A 175 4.92 7.60 10.12
C ILE A 175 5.08 6.07 10.14
N ASN A 176 6.31 5.56 10.08
CA ASN A 176 6.60 4.12 10.09
C ASN A 176 7.42 3.69 11.32
N PRO A 177 6.79 3.56 12.51
CA PRO A 177 7.51 3.22 13.74
C PRO A 177 8.33 1.93 13.63
N ASP A 178 7.79 0.91 12.97
CA ASP A 178 8.40 -0.42 12.88
C ASP A 178 9.65 -0.41 12.00
N GLY A 179 9.56 0.24 10.83
CA GLY A 179 10.70 0.46 9.95
C GLY A 179 11.79 1.35 10.56
N ILE A 180 11.40 2.45 11.22
CA ILE A 180 12.32 3.37 11.91
C ILE A 180 13.12 2.62 12.97
N ASN A 181 12.44 1.81 13.78
CA ASN A 181 13.10 1.08 14.85
C ASN A 181 14.06 0.00 14.31
N ARG A 182 13.66 -0.71 13.24
CA ARG A 182 14.50 -1.69 12.54
C ARG A 182 15.76 -1.03 11.97
N PHE A 183 15.61 0.13 11.33
CA PHE A 183 16.72 0.85 10.73
C PHE A 183 17.69 1.41 11.78
N ALA A 184 17.17 2.13 12.78
CA ALA A 184 17.99 2.69 13.85
C ALA A 184 18.79 1.60 14.58
N SER A 185 18.18 0.43 14.82
CA SER A 185 18.87 -0.72 15.41
C SER A 185 20.02 -1.22 14.53
N TRP A 186 19.82 -1.33 13.21
CA TRP A 186 20.88 -1.72 12.28
C TRP A 186 22.03 -0.73 12.26
N VAL A 187 21.74 0.54 11.99
CA VAL A 187 22.77 1.57 11.82
C VAL A 187 23.55 1.77 13.12
N ASN A 188 22.86 1.90 14.26
CA ASN A 188 23.53 2.12 15.55
C ASN A 188 24.38 0.93 16.00
N SER A 189 23.94 -0.31 15.73
CA SER A 189 24.74 -1.50 16.09
C SER A 189 25.97 -1.70 15.19
N ASN A 190 26.04 -1.01 14.05
CA ASN A 190 27.15 -1.08 13.10
C ASN A 190 28.01 0.18 13.05
N ARG A 191 27.62 1.20 13.81
CA ARG A 191 28.36 2.47 13.90
C ARG A 191 29.74 2.24 14.51
N SER A 192 30.75 2.80 13.87
CA SER A 192 32.11 2.90 14.41
C SER A 192 32.31 4.19 15.18
N ILE A 193 33.19 4.20 16.19
CA ILE A 193 33.56 5.44 16.92
C ILE A 193 34.19 6.46 15.98
N HIS A 194 35.01 5.98 15.03
CA HIS A 194 35.50 6.79 13.92
C HIS A 194 34.61 6.54 12.72
N MET A 195 33.97 7.60 12.24
CA MET A 195 33.05 7.52 11.12
C MET A 195 33.78 7.06 9.86
N ASN A 196 33.15 6.13 9.12
CA ASN A 196 33.67 5.61 7.86
C ASN A 196 32.59 5.77 6.79
N GLY A 197 32.84 6.69 5.85
CA GLY A 197 31.91 7.03 4.77
C GLY A 197 31.93 6.09 3.57
N ASP A 198 32.81 5.07 3.54
CA ASP A 198 32.88 4.13 2.41
C ASP A 198 31.50 3.49 2.15
N PRO A 199 30.92 3.62 0.95
CA PRO A 199 29.59 3.09 0.64
C PRO A 199 29.46 1.56 0.79
N ASN A 200 30.56 0.82 0.89
CA ASN A 200 30.57 -0.62 1.15
C ASN A 200 30.54 -0.96 2.65
N ASN A 201 30.56 0.03 3.54
CA ASN A 201 30.49 -0.18 4.98
C ASN A 201 29.17 -0.87 5.37
N ARG A 202 29.24 -1.86 6.29
CA ARG A 202 28.08 -2.61 6.78
C ARG A 202 27.00 -1.69 7.39
N GLU A 203 27.41 -0.62 8.06
CA GLU A 203 26.49 0.42 8.57
C GLU A 203 25.53 0.91 7.48
N LEU A 204 26.05 1.13 6.28
CA LEU A 204 25.34 1.68 5.13
C LEU A 204 24.69 0.59 4.25
N ASN A 205 24.68 -0.67 4.66
CA ASN A 205 24.20 -1.79 3.84
C ASN A 205 23.30 -2.72 4.64
N GLU A 206 22.07 -2.26 4.93
CA GLU A 206 21.02 -3.01 5.63
C GLU A 206 20.80 -4.41 5.07
N ALA A 207 20.69 -5.39 5.98
CA ALA A 207 20.20 -6.72 5.64
C ALA A 207 18.77 -6.67 5.11
N TRP A 208 18.42 -7.65 4.28
CA TRP A 208 17.02 -7.95 3.93
C TRP A 208 16.21 -8.17 5.23
N PRO A 209 14.98 -7.64 5.37
CA PRO A 209 14.13 -6.95 4.39
C PRO A 209 14.30 -5.41 4.34
N ARG A 210 15.36 -4.85 4.95
CA ARG A 210 15.60 -3.40 5.14
C ARG A 210 14.54 -2.70 6.00
N GLY A 211 14.83 -1.47 6.41
CA GLY A 211 13.98 -0.63 7.28
C GLY A 211 12.97 0.25 6.55
N ARG A 212 12.93 0.23 5.21
CA ARG A 212 12.03 1.08 4.42
C ARG A 212 10.55 0.88 4.77
N THR A 213 10.13 -0.36 4.93
CA THR A 213 8.73 -0.77 4.98
C THR A 213 8.25 -1.08 6.39
N ASN A 214 6.93 -1.23 6.59
CA ASN A 214 6.36 -1.57 7.91
C ASN A 214 6.66 -3.02 8.33
N HIS A 215 5.93 -3.55 9.32
CA HIS A 215 6.09 -4.93 9.80
C HIS A 215 5.95 -5.97 8.67
N TYR A 216 4.86 -5.89 7.89
CA TYR A 216 4.58 -6.80 6.77
C TYR A 216 5.24 -6.37 5.46
N TRP A 217 6.25 -5.51 5.53
CA TRP A 217 7.04 -5.05 4.39
C TRP A 217 6.29 -4.29 3.29
N PHE A 218 5.23 -3.57 3.66
CA PHE A 218 4.52 -2.66 2.76
C PHE A 218 5.15 -1.28 2.70
N ASP A 219 5.07 -0.66 1.52
CA ASP A 219 5.33 0.77 1.31
C ASP A 219 4.12 1.57 1.80
N LEU A 220 4.24 2.21 2.96
CA LEU A 220 3.18 3.04 3.54
C LEU A 220 2.94 4.35 2.76
N ASN A 221 3.82 4.74 1.82
CA ASN A 221 3.60 5.84 0.89
C ASN A 221 2.93 5.39 -0.42
N ARG A 222 2.29 4.21 -0.40
CA ARG A 222 1.30 3.75 -1.38
C ARG A 222 -0.06 3.44 -0.77
N ASP A 223 -0.19 3.62 0.55
CA ASP A 223 -1.34 3.21 1.34
C ASP A 223 -2.19 4.41 1.84
N TRP A 224 -2.10 5.57 1.20
CA TRP A 224 -2.90 6.75 1.56
C TRP A 224 -4.36 6.68 1.10
N LEU A 225 -4.58 6.14 -0.10
CA LEU A 225 -5.91 5.88 -0.66
C LEU A 225 -6.40 4.47 -0.31
N PRO A 226 -5.57 3.40 -0.34
CA PRO A 226 -6.06 2.09 0.07
C PRO A 226 -6.31 1.93 1.58
N VAL A 227 -5.53 2.58 2.44
CA VAL A 227 -5.71 2.60 3.91
C VAL A 227 -5.84 1.20 4.54
N GLN A 228 -5.00 0.26 4.10
CA GLN A 228 -5.02 -1.13 4.52
C GLN A 228 -4.30 -1.38 5.84
N HIS A 229 -3.32 -0.54 6.19
CA HIS A 229 -2.49 -0.73 7.39
C HIS A 229 -2.91 0.17 8.55
N PRO A 230 -2.69 -0.26 9.81
CA PRO A 230 -3.06 0.53 11.00
C PRO A 230 -2.38 1.90 11.03
N GLU A 231 -1.14 2.02 10.56
CA GLU A 231 -0.42 3.28 10.41
C GLU A 231 -1.21 4.25 9.53
N SER A 232 -1.62 3.81 8.35
CA SER A 232 -2.43 4.60 7.42
C SER A 232 -3.82 4.90 7.95
N ARG A 233 -4.52 3.94 8.59
CA ARG A 233 -5.85 4.17 9.18
C ARG A 233 -5.82 5.25 10.26
N SER A 234 -4.78 5.24 11.08
CA SER A 234 -4.51 6.26 12.09
C SER A 234 -4.30 7.64 11.44
N ARG A 235 -3.36 7.73 10.49
CA ARG A 235 -3.00 8.96 9.76
C ARG A 235 -4.19 9.56 9.01
N ILE A 236 -4.88 8.75 8.20
CA ILE A 236 -6.03 9.21 7.40
C ILE A 236 -7.17 9.65 8.30
N THR A 237 -7.40 9.01 9.46
CA THR A 237 -8.40 9.49 10.42
C THR A 237 -8.12 10.94 10.84
N LYS A 238 -6.86 11.29 11.13
CA LYS A 238 -6.47 12.66 11.52
C LYS A 238 -6.47 13.65 10.36
N ILE A 239 -6.04 13.23 9.18
CA ILE A 239 -6.12 14.06 7.96
C ILE A 239 -7.58 14.37 7.62
N GLN A 240 -8.49 13.40 7.74
CA GLN A 240 -9.91 13.61 7.48
C GLN A 240 -10.59 14.47 8.55
N GLU A 241 -10.17 14.33 9.81
CA GLU A 241 -10.65 15.16 10.93
C GLU A 241 -10.32 16.64 10.73
N TRP A 242 -9.09 16.95 10.29
CA TRP A 242 -8.60 18.33 10.18
C TRP A 242 -8.73 18.94 8.79
N LYS A 243 -8.65 18.11 7.74
CA LYS A 243 -8.41 18.51 6.34
C LYS A 243 -7.36 19.63 6.25
N PRO A 244 -6.09 19.39 6.58
CA PRO A 244 -5.05 20.41 6.56
C PRO A 244 -5.05 21.28 5.29
N ASN A 245 -4.65 22.54 5.39
CA ASN A 245 -4.36 23.35 4.21
C ASN A 245 -3.12 22.82 3.46
N MET A 246 -2.11 22.39 4.22
CA MET A 246 -0.87 21.82 3.70
C MET A 246 -0.59 20.47 4.36
N VAL A 247 -0.10 19.50 3.58
CA VAL A 247 0.34 18.18 4.03
C VAL A 247 1.79 18.01 3.57
N LEU A 248 2.69 17.95 4.54
CA LEU A 248 4.14 17.87 4.32
C LEU A 248 4.59 16.43 4.53
N ASP A 249 5.19 15.84 3.50
CA ASP A 249 5.65 14.45 3.45
C ASP A 249 7.18 14.43 3.32
N PHE A 250 7.87 14.21 4.45
CA PHE A 250 9.33 14.28 4.51
C PHE A 250 9.98 12.92 4.22
N HIS A 251 10.81 12.90 3.18
CA HIS A 251 11.45 11.73 2.60
C HIS A 251 12.95 11.90 2.36
N GLU A 252 13.60 10.79 1.97
CA GLU A 252 14.95 10.79 1.43
C GLU A 252 15.07 10.03 0.10
N MET A 253 16.05 10.45 -0.70
CA MET A 253 16.43 9.84 -1.98
C MET A 253 17.90 9.39 -1.96
N GLY A 254 18.41 8.92 -3.09
CA GLY A 254 19.78 8.41 -3.21
C GLY A 254 20.85 9.41 -2.72
N THR A 255 21.93 8.88 -2.11
CA THR A 255 23.01 9.67 -1.50
C THR A 255 23.72 10.64 -2.46
N ASN A 256 23.73 10.32 -3.76
CA ASN A 256 24.36 11.15 -4.79
C ASN A 256 23.44 12.28 -5.31
N SER A 257 22.21 12.37 -4.81
CA SER A 257 21.30 13.47 -5.11
C SER A 257 21.59 14.71 -4.26
N THR A 258 20.71 15.71 -4.31
CA THR A 258 20.76 16.93 -3.49
C THR A 258 19.53 17.05 -2.59
N PHE A 259 18.68 18.07 -2.74
CA PHE A 259 17.42 18.21 -2.01
C PHE A 259 16.30 18.56 -3.00
N PHE A 260 15.16 17.88 -2.94
CA PHE A 260 14.01 18.20 -3.79
C PHE A 260 12.81 18.59 -2.96
N PHE A 261 12.01 19.51 -3.50
CA PHE A 261 10.71 19.89 -2.96
C PHE A 261 9.72 20.18 -4.09
N GLN A 262 8.45 19.91 -3.84
CA GLN A 262 7.34 20.16 -4.77
C GLN A 262 7.28 21.63 -5.18
N PRO A 263 6.85 21.96 -6.40
CA PRO A 263 6.06 21.12 -7.32
C PRO A 263 6.84 20.03 -8.07
N GLY A 264 6.15 18.93 -8.43
CA GLY A 264 6.68 17.89 -9.31
C GLY A 264 6.70 18.30 -10.78
N ILE A 265 6.87 17.32 -11.69
CA ILE A 265 6.93 17.56 -13.14
C ILE A 265 5.56 18.06 -13.66
N PRO A 266 5.44 19.30 -14.19
CA PRO A 266 4.14 19.88 -14.53
C PRO A 266 3.31 19.12 -15.57
N SER A 267 3.95 18.38 -16.48
CA SER A 267 3.26 17.57 -17.51
C SER A 267 2.60 16.31 -16.95
N ARG A 268 2.87 15.95 -15.69
CA ARG A 268 2.46 14.69 -15.06
C ARG A 268 1.49 14.90 -13.91
N ASN A 269 0.73 15.98 -13.97
CA ASN A 269 -0.29 16.32 -12.97
C ASN A 269 -1.61 15.59 -13.26
N HIS A 270 -2.28 15.13 -12.21
CA HIS A 270 -3.62 14.58 -12.36
C HIS A 270 -4.63 15.69 -12.69
N PRO A 271 -5.47 15.55 -13.73
CA PRO A 271 -6.37 16.64 -14.17
C PRO A 271 -7.59 16.86 -13.26
N LEU A 272 -7.82 16.00 -12.26
CA LEU A 272 -8.81 16.28 -11.21
C LEU A 272 -8.28 17.28 -10.17
N THR A 273 -6.96 17.49 -10.10
CA THR A 273 -6.36 18.53 -9.27
C THR A 273 -6.46 19.88 -10.00
N PRO A 274 -7.07 20.92 -9.39
CA PRO A 274 -7.19 22.22 -10.04
C PRO A 274 -5.83 22.92 -10.21
N THR A 275 -5.65 23.66 -11.30
CA THR A 275 -4.43 24.43 -11.60
C THR A 275 -3.99 25.32 -10.44
N LYS A 276 -4.94 25.92 -9.72
CA LYS A 276 -4.68 26.79 -8.57
C LYS A 276 -3.89 26.08 -7.46
N ASN A 277 -4.02 24.76 -7.31
CA ASN A 277 -3.21 23.97 -6.38
C ASN A 277 -1.72 24.15 -6.71
N PHE A 278 -1.33 23.86 -7.96
CA PHE A 278 0.06 23.92 -8.42
C PHE A 278 0.63 25.34 -8.36
N GLU A 279 -0.17 26.37 -8.64
CA GLU A 279 0.24 27.77 -8.46
C GLU A 279 0.59 28.10 -7.00
N LEU A 280 -0.17 27.56 -6.03
CA LEU A 280 0.11 27.74 -4.61
C LEU A 280 1.34 26.94 -4.18
N THR A 281 1.48 25.72 -4.68
CA THR A 281 2.68 24.90 -4.49
C THR A 281 3.94 25.60 -4.98
N GLU A 282 3.90 26.25 -6.14
CA GLU A 282 5.02 27.04 -6.66
C GLU A 282 5.34 28.27 -5.79
N LYS A 283 4.32 28.95 -5.23
CA LYS A 283 4.54 30.03 -4.26
C LYS A 283 5.18 29.53 -2.97
N ILE A 284 4.74 28.39 -2.45
CA ILE A 284 5.31 27.75 -1.26
C ILE A 284 6.78 27.36 -1.50
N ALA A 285 7.09 26.81 -2.68
CA ALA A 285 8.44 26.47 -3.11
C ALA A 285 9.45 27.63 -3.00
N GLN A 286 9.02 28.88 -3.19
CA GLN A 286 9.89 30.05 -3.03
C GLN A 286 10.38 30.26 -1.59
N TYR A 287 9.58 29.86 -0.59
CA TYR A 287 10.01 29.87 0.81
C TYR A 287 11.07 28.79 1.08
N HIS A 288 10.89 27.60 0.51
CA HIS A 288 11.86 26.50 0.61
C HIS A 288 13.20 26.90 -0.01
N ALA A 289 13.17 27.46 -1.22
CA ALA A 289 14.34 28.00 -1.91
C ALA A 289 15.09 29.02 -1.05
N LYS A 290 14.39 30.07 -0.56
CA LYS A 290 14.96 31.10 0.32
C LYS A 290 15.70 30.49 1.52
N TYR A 291 15.07 29.55 2.21
CA TYR A 291 15.64 28.94 3.41
C TYR A 291 16.82 28.01 3.13
N LEU A 292 16.78 27.27 2.03
CA LEU A 292 17.87 26.40 1.63
C LEU A 292 19.06 27.20 1.07
N ASP A 293 18.82 28.33 0.40
CA ASP A 293 19.82 29.32 -0.01
C ASP A 293 20.58 29.87 1.21
N GLU A 294 19.86 30.23 2.28
CA GLU A 294 20.45 30.77 3.52
C GLU A 294 21.46 29.80 4.17
N ILE A 295 21.27 28.49 4.01
CA ILE A 295 22.17 27.46 4.56
C ILE A 295 23.09 26.83 3.52
N GLY A 296 23.06 27.33 2.27
CA GLY A 296 23.92 26.89 1.17
C GLY A 296 23.67 25.45 0.70
N SER A 297 22.45 24.92 0.84
CA SER A 297 22.12 23.57 0.41
C SER A 297 21.69 23.55 -1.05
N LEU A 298 22.26 22.64 -1.84
CA LEU A 298 21.84 22.43 -3.22
C LEU A 298 20.43 21.83 -3.25
N TYR A 299 19.58 22.34 -4.14
CA TYR A 299 18.23 21.83 -4.31
C TYR A 299 17.76 21.92 -5.77
N PHE A 300 16.64 21.27 -6.07
CA PHE A 300 15.92 21.36 -7.34
C PHE A 300 14.41 21.15 -7.14
N THR A 301 13.61 21.53 -8.14
CA THR A 301 12.14 21.42 -8.14
C THR A 301 11.63 21.33 -9.58
N GLN A 302 10.39 20.91 -9.84
CA GLN A 302 9.76 20.77 -11.17
C GLN A 302 10.38 19.74 -12.13
N GLU A 303 11.48 19.09 -11.75
CA GLU A 303 12.28 18.24 -12.64
C GLU A 303 12.18 16.75 -12.31
N SER A 304 11.53 16.37 -11.20
CA SER A 304 11.38 14.98 -10.76
C SER A 304 10.06 14.73 -10.05
N TYR A 305 9.70 13.45 -9.95
CA TYR A 305 8.46 12.94 -9.38
C TYR A 305 7.20 13.45 -10.12
N ASP A 306 6.11 12.71 -10.02
CA ASP A 306 4.81 13.13 -10.59
C ASP A 306 3.78 13.39 -9.51
N ASP A 307 2.79 14.21 -9.86
CA ASP A 307 1.61 14.47 -9.04
C ASP A 307 0.36 13.83 -9.67
N PHE A 308 0.50 12.53 -10.05
CA PHE A 308 -0.55 11.76 -10.75
C PHE A 308 -1.34 10.81 -9.84
N TYR A 309 -0.68 9.80 -9.25
CA TYR A 309 -1.38 8.78 -8.45
C TYR A 309 -1.74 9.25 -7.04
N TYR A 310 -3.01 9.17 -6.65
CA TYR A 310 -3.53 9.59 -5.34
C TYR A 310 -3.25 8.63 -4.16
N GLY A 311 -2.39 7.61 -4.32
CA GLY A 311 -1.98 6.74 -3.21
C GLY A 311 -0.80 7.28 -2.39
N LYS A 312 -0.31 8.49 -2.67
CA LYS A 312 0.91 9.09 -2.08
C LYS A 312 0.57 10.35 -1.27
N GLY A 313 1.43 10.70 -0.31
CA GLY A 313 1.26 11.89 0.53
C GLY A 313 1.33 13.22 -0.23
N SER A 314 2.07 13.24 -1.34
CA SER A 314 2.20 14.44 -2.19
C SER A 314 0.96 14.75 -3.03
N THR A 315 0.06 13.80 -3.25
CA THR A 315 -1.04 13.91 -4.24
C THR A 315 -2.42 13.64 -3.65
N TYR A 316 -2.54 12.70 -2.71
CA TYR A 316 -3.78 12.41 -2.00
C TYR A 316 -4.47 13.66 -1.41
N PRO A 317 -3.74 14.64 -0.84
CA PRO A 317 -4.34 15.86 -0.31
C PRO A 317 -4.92 16.77 -1.41
N ASP A 318 -4.30 16.80 -2.59
CA ASP A 318 -4.62 17.76 -3.66
C ASP A 318 -6.02 17.57 -4.24
N VAL A 319 -6.46 16.32 -4.37
CA VAL A 319 -7.82 15.98 -4.82
C VAL A 319 -8.90 16.25 -3.76
N GLN A 320 -8.51 16.82 -2.61
CA GLN A 320 -9.38 17.12 -1.48
C GLN A 320 -9.29 18.58 -1.00
N GLY A 321 -8.74 19.48 -1.84
CA GLY A 321 -8.66 20.91 -1.56
C GLY A 321 -7.57 21.30 -0.55
N GLN A 322 -6.54 20.46 -0.45
CA GLN A 322 -5.34 20.65 0.36
C GLN A 322 -4.13 20.73 -0.57
N ILE A 323 -2.95 21.07 -0.06
CA ILE A 323 -1.71 21.09 -0.85
C ILE A 323 -0.73 20.05 -0.31
N GLY A 324 -0.41 19.04 -1.10
CA GLY A 324 0.64 18.07 -0.79
C GLY A 324 2.02 18.58 -1.18
N ILE A 325 2.99 18.47 -0.28
CA ILE A 325 4.40 18.81 -0.53
C ILE A 325 5.26 17.61 -0.15
N LEU A 326 5.98 17.05 -1.12
CA LEU A 326 7.01 16.06 -0.87
C LEU A 326 8.36 16.75 -0.72
N PHE A 327 9.17 16.27 0.21
CA PHE A 327 10.56 16.68 0.39
C PHE A 327 11.46 15.47 0.25
N GLU A 328 12.47 15.51 -0.61
CA GLU A 328 13.39 14.40 -0.85
C GLU A 328 14.81 14.86 -0.56
N GLN A 329 15.36 14.46 0.60
CA GLN A 329 16.73 14.76 1.02
C GLN A 329 17.69 13.66 0.54
N ALA A 330 18.86 14.00 0.01
CA ALA A 330 19.91 13.00 -0.22
C ALA A 330 20.20 12.22 1.07
N SER A 331 20.11 10.89 1.00
CA SER A 331 20.25 10.04 2.17
C SER A 331 21.72 9.89 2.57
N SER A 332 22.06 10.26 3.81
CA SER A 332 23.33 9.85 4.42
C SER A 332 23.34 8.36 4.77
N ARG A 333 22.17 7.72 4.76
CA ARG A 333 21.87 6.38 5.29
C ARG A 333 22.29 6.24 6.75
N GLY A 334 23.59 6.10 7.00
CA GLY A 334 24.18 6.09 8.33
C GLY A 334 24.58 7.48 8.80
N HIS A 335 25.67 7.54 9.56
CA HIS A 335 26.19 8.77 10.17
C HIS A 335 27.01 9.63 9.19
N LEU A 336 27.72 8.98 8.27
CA LEU A 336 28.55 9.60 7.25
C LEU A 336 28.59 8.70 6.03
N GLN A 337 28.47 9.28 4.83
CA GLN A 337 28.66 8.55 3.58
C GLN A 337 29.36 9.41 2.54
N GLU A 338 30.27 8.81 1.77
CA GLU A 338 30.87 9.43 0.59
C GLU A 338 29.79 9.67 -0.48
N SER A 339 29.73 10.88 -1.03
CA SER A 339 28.84 11.26 -2.11
C SER A 339 29.62 12.01 -3.19
N VAL A 340 29.07 12.03 -4.41
CA VAL A 340 29.60 12.85 -5.52
C VAL A 340 29.67 14.34 -5.19
N ASN A 341 28.86 14.79 -4.21
CA ASN A 341 28.83 16.18 -3.74
C ASN A 341 29.73 16.43 -2.52
N GLY A 342 30.61 15.47 -2.18
CA GLY A 342 31.43 15.49 -0.96
C GLY A 342 30.84 14.64 0.16
N PRO A 343 31.52 14.56 1.33
CA PRO A 343 31.03 13.77 2.45
C PRO A 343 29.67 14.25 2.96
N LEU A 344 28.68 13.35 2.96
CA LEU A 344 27.31 13.61 3.40
C LEU A 344 27.12 13.10 4.82
N SER A 345 27.03 14.02 5.79
CA SER A 345 26.84 13.67 7.20
C SER A 345 25.37 13.65 7.59
N PHE A 346 25.04 12.84 8.58
CA PHE A 346 23.68 12.76 9.12
C PHE A 346 23.20 14.07 9.73
N ALA A 347 24.10 14.83 10.37
CA ALA A 347 23.76 16.16 10.88
C ALA A 347 23.35 17.12 9.76
N PHE A 348 24.01 17.06 8.59
CA PHE A 348 23.65 17.87 7.43
C PHE A 348 22.26 17.53 6.90
N THR A 349 21.95 16.23 6.74
CA THR A 349 20.64 15.80 6.21
C THR A 349 19.50 16.18 7.17
N ILE A 350 19.69 16.03 8.48
CA ILE A 350 18.74 16.49 9.51
C ILE A 350 18.49 18.00 9.42
N ARG A 351 19.57 18.80 9.26
CA ARG A 351 19.47 20.26 9.20
C ARG A 351 18.57 20.70 8.05
N ASN A 352 18.71 20.10 6.88
CA ASN A 352 17.91 20.48 5.71
C ASN A 352 16.43 20.16 5.88
N GLN A 353 16.09 19.00 6.46
CA GLN A 353 14.70 18.64 6.77
C GLN A 353 14.06 19.58 7.81
N PHE A 354 14.84 19.96 8.84
CA PHE A 354 14.39 20.95 9.82
C PHE A 354 14.19 22.33 9.18
N THR A 355 15.12 22.77 8.33
CA THR A 355 15.00 24.00 7.53
C THR A 355 13.74 24.01 6.66
N ALA A 356 13.43 22.89 6.00
CA ALA A 356 12.19 22.74 5.24
C ALA A 356 10.95 22.89 6.15
N SER A 357 10.97 22.31 7.36
CA SER A 357 9.89 22.47 8.35
C SER A 357 9.65 23.94 8.74
N LEU A 358 10.72 24.73 8.93
CA LEU A 358 10.64 26.16 9.25
C LEU A 358 10.11 26.99 8.09
N SER A 359 10.58 26.71 6.86
CA SER A 359 10.11 27.43 5.67
C SER A 359 8.64 27.15 5.37
N SER A 360 8.16 25.91 5.56
CA SER A 360 6.73 25.59 5.45
C SER A 360 5.88 26.33 6.49
N PHE A 361 6.40 26.50 7.71
CA PHE A 361 5.73 27.28 8.75
C PHE A 361 5.59 28.75 8.34
N GLU A 362 6.67 29.39 7.87
CA GLU A 362 6.61 30.78 7.38
C GLU A 362 5.63 30.92 6.21
N ALA A 363 5.67 29.99 5.25
CA ALA A 363 4.76 29.98 4.10
C ALA A 363 3.29 29.88 4.56
N ALA A 364 2.98 28.96 5.48
CA ALA A 364 1.61 28.74 5.97
C ALA A 364 1.03 29.98 6.69
N ILE A 365 1.85 30.69 7.46
CA ILE A 365 1.46 31.93 8.13
C ILE A 365 1.24 33.05 7.10
N ALA A 366 2.23 33.29 6.23
CA ALA A 366 2.19 34.36 5.25
C ALA A 366 1.06 34.18 4.22
N MET A 367 0.74 32.94 3.86
CA MET A 367 -0.27 32.59 2.86
C MET A 367 -1.61 32.16 3.47
N ARG A 368 -1.79 32.24 4.79
CA ARG A 368 -2.96 31.72 5.53
C ARG A 368 -4.30 32.06 4.88
N ASN A 369 -4.51 33.32 4.53
CA ASN A 369 -5.77 33.76 3.93
C ASN A 369 -5.97 33.15 2.52
N GLU A 370 -4.91 33.07 1.72
CA GLU A 370 -4.95 32.47 0.37
C GLU A 370 -5.22 30.97 0.46
N LEU A 371 -4.58 30.27 1.40
CA LEU A 371 -4.75 28.84 1.66
C LEU A 371 -6.17 28.49 2.11
N ASN A 372 -6.76 29.27 3.02
CA ASN A 372 -8.14 29.06 3.47
C ASN A 372 -9.15 29.44 2.38
N SER A 373 -8.86 30.46 1.56
CA SER A 373 -9.70 30.84 0.42
C SER A 373 -9.71 29.75 -0.66
N TYR A 374 -8.53 29.22 -1.01
CA TYR A 374 -8.42 28.10 -1.94
C TYR A 374 -9.21 26.88 -1.47
N MET A 375 -9.14 26.53 -0.19
CA MET A 375 -9.94 25.43 0.36
C MET A 375 -11.44 25.69 0.17
N ARG A 376 -11.94 26.87 0.54
CA ARG A 376 -13.35 27.25 0.32
C ARG A 376 -13.74 27.09 -1.15
N ASP A 377 -12.96 27.69 -2.04
CA ASP A 377 -13.25 27.74 -3.47
C ASP A 377 -13.24 26.34 -4.09
N PHE A 378 -12.30 25.49 -3.68
CA PHE A 378 -12.25 24.08 -4.09
C PHE A 378 -13.58 23.35 -3.84
N TYR A 379 -14.19 23.51 -2.67
CA TYR A 379 -15.45 22.82 -2.35
C TYR A 379 -16.66 23.47 -3.03
N ILE A 380 -16.63 24.78 -3.30
CA ILE A 380 -17.65 25.46 -4.13
C ILE A 380 -17.59 24.91 -5.56
N ASP A 381 -16.41 24.84 -6.15
CA ASP A 381 -16.19 24.32 -7.50
C ASP A 381 -16.57 22.83 -7.58
N ALA A 382 -16.14 22.01 -6.63
CA ALA A 382 -16.51 20.59 -6.58
C ALA A 382 -18.03 20.38 -6.51
N LYS A 383 -18.76 21.27 -5.82
CA LYS A 383 -20.23 21.24 -5.80
C LYS A 383 -20.84 21.63 -7.15
N SER A 384 -20.29 22.65 -7.81
CA SER A 384 -20.70 23.02 -9.16
C SER A 384 -20.44 21.89 -10.16
N ASP A 385 -19.28 21.23 -10.08
CA ASP A 385 -18.92 20.08 -10.90
C ASP A 385 -19.90 18.92 -10.68
N ALA A 386 -20.23 18.61 -9.42
CA ALA A 386 -21.21 17.56 -9.09
C ALA A 386 -22.64 17.88 -9.56
N ASP A 387 -23.04 19.14 -9.55
CA ASP A 387 -24.33 19.59 -10.08
C ASP A 387 -24.39 19.45 -11.61
N ALA A 388 -23.27 19.72 -12.29
CA ALA A 388 -23.13 19.62 -13.74
C ALA A 388 -22.93 18.18 -14.26
N ASP A 389 -22.34 17.27 -13.46
CA ASP A 389 -22.10 15.87 -13.89
C ASP A 389 -23.44 15.17 -14.20
N THR A 390 -23.53 14.54 -15.36
CA THR A 390 -24.75 13.79 -15.76
C THR A 390 -24.92 12.52 -14.94
N ASN A 391 -23.81 11.97 -14.44
CA ASN A 391 -23.80 10.92 -13.43
C ASN A 391 -24.01 11.55 -12.06
N LYS A 392 -24.87 10.96 -11.24
CA LYS A 392 -25.24 11.47 -9.91
C LYS A 392 -24.75 10.58 -8.78
N ALA A 393 -24.43 9.32 -9.05
CA ALA A 393 -23.73 8.44 -8.12
C ALA A 393 -23.03 7.32 -8.89
N TYR A 394 -22.23 6.53 -8.16
CA TYR A 394 -21.80 5.21 -8.57
C TYR A 394 -22.51 4.15 -7.72
N ILE A 395 -22.94 3.06 -8.34
CA ILE A 395 -23.37 1.85 -7.64
C ILE A 395 -22.32 0.77 -7.85
N PHE A 396 -22.02 -0.02 -6.82
CA PHE A 396 -21.15 -1.19 -6.93
C PHE A 396 -21.64 -2.33 -6.02
N GLY A 397 -21.31 -3.57 -6.38
CA GLY A 397 -21.57 -4.74 -5.55
C GLY A 397 -21.33 -6.05 -6.30
N VAL A 398 -21.42 -7.15 -5.57
CA VAL A 398 -21.42 -8.50 -6.16
C VAL A 398 -22.31 -9.42 -5.33
N ASP A 399 -23.11 -10.25 -6.00
CA ASP A 399 -24.16 -11.04 -5.35
C ASP A 399 -23.60 -12.20 -4.48
N ASN A 400 -22.45 -12.78 -4.82
CA ASN A 400 -21.94 -13.99 -4.15
C ASN A 400 -20.66 -13.77 -3.35
N ASP A 401 -20.27 -12.53 -3.09
CA ASP A 401 -19.09 -12.20 -2.28
C ASP A 401 -19.33 -10.95 -1.43
N ASN A 402 -19.87 -11.18 -0.25
CA ASN A 402 -20.14 -10.12 0.72
C ASN A 402 -18.83 -9.55 1.29
N GLY A 403 -17.80 -10.38 1.41
CA GLY A 403 -16.50 -9.99 1.96
C GLY A 403 -15.80 -8.91 1.12
N ARG A 404 -15.66 -9.12 -0.20
CA ARG A 404 -15.05 -8.09 -1.07
C ARG A 404 -15.89 -6.81 -1.11
N THR A 405 -17.21 -6.93 -1.15
CA THR A 405 -18.11 -5.77 -1.17
C THR A 405 -17.96 -4.95 0.12
N PHE A 406 -17.88 -5.63 1.26
CA PHE A 406 -17.60 -5.02 2.56
C PHE A 406 -16.27 -4.26 2.58
N HIS A 407 -15.19 -4.84 2.07
CA HIS A 407 -13.86 -4.20 2.12
C HIS A 407 -13.77 -2.94 1.25
N LEU A 408 -14.40 -2.91 0.08
CA LEU A 408 -14.48 -1.68 -0.73
C LEU A 408 -15.33 -0.61 -0.02
N ALA A 409 -16.44 -1.00 0.61
CA ALA A 409 -17.26 -0.11 1.41
C ALA A 409 -16.51 0.46 2.62
N ASP A 410 -15.77 -0.36 3.40
CA ASP A 410 -14.95 0.11 4.52
C ASP A 410 -13.87 1.09 4.07
N MET A 411 -13.18 0.78 2.96
CA MET A 411 -12.15 1.65 2.38
C MET A 411 -12.72 3.03 2.02
N ILE A 412 -13.86 3.09 1.31
CA ILE A 412 -14.53 4.34 0.96
C ILE A 412 -14.92 5.15 2.21
N LEU A 413 -15.44 4.49 3.25
CA LEU A 413 -15.84 5.13 4.51
C LEU A 413 -14.67 5.73 5.29
N GLN A 414 -13.44 5.23 5.13
CA GLN A 414 -12.26 5.83 5.77
C GLN A 414 -12.00 7.28 5.32
N HIS A 415 -12.50 7.66 4.14
CA HIS A 415 -12.28 8.97 3.54
C HIS A 415 -13.43 9.97 3.77
N GLN A 416 -14.31 9.70 4.75
CA GLN A 416 -15.53 10.49 5.02
C GLN A 416 -16.43 10.67 3.78
N ILE A 417 -16.42 9.68 2.88
CA ILE A 417 -17.32 9.61 1.74
C ILE A 417 -18.64 9.02 2.22
N LYS A 418 -19.75 9.68 1.91
CA LYS A 418 -21.10 9.16 2.16
C LYS A 418 -21.35 7.95 1.28
N LEU A 419 -21.89 6.90 1.90
CA LEU A 419 -22.18 5.61 1.29
C LEU A 419 -23.57 5.15 1.73
N TYR A 420 -24.33 4.54 0.84
CA TYR A 420 -25.68 4.05 1.13
C TYR A 420 -25.83 2.59 0.71
N SER A 421 -26.40 1.75 1.57
CA SER A 421 -26.73 0.35 1.26
C SER A 421 -28.05 0.29 0.49
N LEU A 422 -28.06 -0.46 -0.61
CA LEU A 422 -29.26 -0.70 -1.41
C LEU A 422 -30.23 -1.62 -0.66
N LYS A 423 -31.54 -1.29 -0.62
CA LYS A 423 -32.56 -2.04 0.13
C LYS A 423 -33.59 -2.78 -0.72
N GLU A 424 -33.49 -2.67 -2.03
CA GLU A 424 -34.32 -3.39 -2.99
C GLU A 424 -33.48 -3.79 -4.21
N ASP A 425 -33.88 -4.85 -4.90
CA ASP A 425 -33.21 -5.24 -6.14
C ASP A 425 -33.47 -4.20 -7.23
N ILE A 426 -32.41 -3.78 -7.93
CA ILE A 426 -32.51 -2.86 -9.07
C ILE A 426 -31.66 -3.36 -10.23
N THR A 427 -32.07 -3.02 -11.45
CA THR A 427 -31.27 -3.27 -12.66
C THR A 427 -30.83 -1.94 -13.25
N VAL A 428 -29.52 -1.77 -13.47
CA VAL A 428 -28.92 -0.58 -14.07
C VAL A 428 -28.20 -0.97 -15.35
N ASN A 429 -28.72 -0.50 -16.50
CA ASN A 429 -28.19 -0.81 -17.83
C ASN A 429 -27.96 -2.32 -18.09
N GLY A 430 -28.83 -3.17 -17.56
CA GLY A 430 -28.76 -4.63 -17.72
C GLY A 430 -27.92 -5.37 -16.68
N VAL A 431 -27.33 -4.65 -15.71
CA VAL A 431 -26.61 -5.22 -14.57
C VAL A 431 -27.52 -5.23 -13.33
N ASP A 432 -27.65 -6.37 -12.67
CA ASP A 432 -28.54 -6.57 -11.53
C ASP A 432 -27.81 -6.35 -10.20
N PHE A 433 -28.28 -5.38 -9.41
CA PHE A 433 -27.79 -5.11 -8.07
C PHE A 433 -28.80 -5.59 -7.03
N LYS A 434 -28.35 -6.44 -6.11
CA LYS A 434 -29.20 -7.07 -5.10
C LYS A 434 -29.29 -6.28 -3.80
N ALA A 435 -30.46 -6.30 -3.17
CA ALA A 435 -30.69 -5.70 -1.88
C ALA A 435 -29.69 -6.21 -0.83
N ASN A 436 -29.13 -5.30 -0.04
CA ASN A 436 -28.12 -5.51 1.00
C ASN A 436 -26.78 -6.10 0.51
N LYS A 437 -26.55 -6.18 -0.81
CA LYS A 437 -25.30 -6.65 -1.43
C LYS A 437 -24.64 -5.63 -2.35
N ALA A 438 -25.25 -4.45 -2.47
CA ALA A 438 -24.72 -3.34 -3.26
C ALA A 438 -24.77 -2.05 -2.46
N TYR A 439 -23.88 -1.13 -2.81
CA TYR A 439 -23.78 0.19 -2.23
C TYR A 439 -23.79 1.28 -3.29
N ILE A 440 -24.30 2.45 -2.92
CA ILE A 440 -24.38 3.65 -3.75
C ILE A 440 -23.53 4.75 -3.11
N VAL A 441 -22.66 5.36 -3.93
CA VAL A 441 -21.79 6.49 -3.58
C VAL A 441 -22.28 7.73 -4.34
N PRO A 442 -23.04 8.65 -3.72
CA PRO A 442 -23.51 9.85 -4.40
C PRO A 442 -22.35 10.78 -4.77
N LEU A 443 -22.50 11.52 -5.86
CA LEU A 443 -21.50 12.51 -6.29
C LEU A 443 -21.72 13.89 -5.66
N ASN A 444 -22.96 14.21 -5.25
CA ASN A 444 -23.28 15.46 -4.59
C ASN A 444 -22.86 15.45 -3.10
N GLN A 445 -21.55 15.48 -2.86
CA GLN A 445 -20.93 15.53 -1.55
C GLN A 445 -19.56 16.21 -1.61
N PRO A 446 -18.98 16.67 -0.47
CA PRO A 446 -17.71 17.41 -0.47
C PRO A 446 -16.56 16.68 -1.16
N GLN A 447 -16.55 15.35 -1.13
CA GLN A 447 -15.49 14.50 -1.68
C GLN A 447 -15.68 14.13 -3.16
N TYR A 448 -16.49 14.88 -3.92
CA TYR A 448 -16.80 14.61 -5.33
C TYR A 448 -15.58 14.18 -6.16
N ARG A 449 -14.49 14.97 -6.15
CA ARG A 449 -13.30 14.70 -6.97
C ARG A 449 -12.55 13.43 -6.55
N LEU A 450 -12.47 13.15 -5.24
CA LEU A 450 -11.88 11.91 -4.75
C LEU A 450 -12.71 10.69 -5.20
N VAL A 451 -14.05 10.78 -5.14
CA VAL A 451 -14.94 9.73 -5.66
C VAL A 451 -14.71 9.53 -7.16
N LYS A 452 -14.59 10.60 -7.96
CA LYS A 452 -14.23 10.46 -9.38
C LYS A 452 -12.91 9.73 -9.56
N GLY A 453 -11.87 10.08 -8.79
CA GLY A 453 -10.57 9.42 -8.84
C GLY A 453 -10.59 7.94 -8.47
N MET A 454 -11.52 7.50 -7.61
CA MET A 454 -11.67 6.08 -7.23
C MET A 454 -12.36 5.24 -8.31
N PHE A 455 -13.22 5.85 -9.14
CA PHE A 455 -14.09 5.17 -10.10
C PHE A 455 -13.76 5.45 -11.57
N GLU A 456 -12.82 6.36 -11.86
CA GLU A 456 -12.50 6.70 -13.24
C GLU A 456 -11.77 5.57 -13.97
N THR A 457 -12.03 5.50 -15.28
CA THR A 457 -11.27 4.71 -16.24
C THR A 457 -10.60 5.68 -17.20
N ARG A 458 -9.28 5.56 -17.38
CA ARG A 458 -8.49 6.50 -18.18
C ARG A 458 -7.45 5.78 -19.01
N THR A 459 -7.42 6.06 -20.30
CA THR A 459 -6.42 5.53 -21.25
C THR A 459 -5.68 6.62 -22.03
N THR A 460 -6.02 7.89 -21.78
CA THR A 460 -5.40 9.05 -22.43
C THR A 460 -4.75 9.98 -21.41
N PHE A 461 -3.54 10.43 -21.75
CA PHE A 461 -2.65 11.17 -20.86
C PHE A 461 -1.88 12.22 -21.64
N GLN A 462 -1.48 13.31 -20.97
CA GLN A 462 -0.64 14.35 -21.56
C GLN A 462 0.82 13.90 -21.70
N ASP A 463 1.29 13.08 -20.77
CA ASP A 463 2.62 12.47 -20.74
C ASP A 463 2.47 10.93 -20.70
N SER A 464 3.50 10.23 -21.15
CA SER A 464 3.60 8.76 -21.16
C SER A 464 4.38 8.20 -19.97
N LEU A 465 4.93 9.08 -19.14
CA LEU A 465 5.83 8.74 -18.05
C LEU A 465 5.11 8.87 -16.71
N PHE A 466 5.18 7.80 -15.92
CA PHE A 466 4.61 7.71 -14.58
C PHE A 466 5.70 7.27 -13.62
N TYR A 467 5.76 7.93 -12.46
CA TYR A 467 6.70 7.63 -11.38
C TYR A 467 6.28 6.38 -10.60
N ASP A 468 4.97 6.15 -10.46
CA ASP A 468 4.42 4.95 -9.81
C ASP A 468 3.45 4.23 -10.75
N VAL A 469 2.14 4.45 -10.61
CA VAL A 469 1.10 3.77 -11.38
C VAL A 469 0.30 4.76 -12.24
N SER A 470 -0.29 4.25 -13.31
CA SER A 470 -1.11 5.03 -14.25
C SER A 470 -2.62 4.79 -14.11
N ALA A 471 -3.04 3.80 -13.29
CA ALA A 471 -4.45 3.49 -13.02
C ALA A 471 -4.65 2.81 -11.66
N TRP A 472 -5.83 2.99 -11.06
CA TRP A 472 -6.22 2.44 -9.74
C TRP A 472 -7.75 2.35 -9.55
N THR A 473 -8.51 2.09 -10.62
CA THR A 473 -9.97 1.97 -10.57
C THR A 473 -10.40 0.92 -9.52
N LEU A 474 -10.93 1.38 -8.37
CA LEU A 474 -11.15 0.51 -7.21
C LEU A 474 -12.16 -0.62 -7.49
N PRO A 475 -13.30 -0.40 -8.17
CA PRO A 475 -14.19 -1.50 -8.51
C PRO A 475 -13.52 -2.61 -9.33
N MET A 476 -12.59 -2.27 -10.23
CA MET A 476 -11.81 -3.26 -10.99
C MET A 476 -10.84 -4.02 -10.08
N ALA A 477 -10.15 -3.33 -9.18
CA ALA A 477 -9.24 -3.94 -8.21
C ALA A 477 -9.96 -4.94 -7.28
N PHE A 478 -11.25 -4.75 -7.03
CA PHE A 478 -12.09 -5.64 -6.22
C PHE A 478 -12.87 -6.67 -7.04
N ASP A 479 -12.80 -6.61 -8.38
CA ASP A 479 -13.63 -7.40 -9.30
C ASP A 479 -15.13 -7.30 -8.91
N MET A 480 -15.62 -6.06 -8.94
CA MET A 480 -16.99 -5.68 -8.63
C MET A 480 -17.74 -5.29 -9.90
N GLU A 481 -19.02 -5.64 -9.96
CA GLU A 481 -19.93 -4.96 -10.86
C GLU A 481 -20.08 -3.52 -10.38
N PHE A 482 -19.98 -2.55 -11.30
CA PHE A 482 -20.15 -1.15 -10.98
C PHE A 482 -20.70 -0.34 -12.14
N MET A 483 -21.53 0.65 -11.85
CA MET A 483 -22.17 1.49 -12.85
C MET A 483 -22.30 2.92 -12.36
N ALA A 484 -22.17 3.88 -13.27
CA ALA A 484 -22.62 5.25 -13.01
C ALA A 484 -24.15 5.32 -13.13
N VAL A 485 -24.81 5.99 -12.19
CA VAL A 485 -26.27 6.15 -12.16
C VAL A 485 -26.68 7.61 -12.31
N ASN A 486 -27.76 7.84 -13.06
CA ASN A 486 -28.33 9.18 -13.26
C ASN A 486 -29.39 9.53 -12.19
N SER A 487 -29.91 10.75 -12.24
CA SER A 487 -30.92 11.25 -11.29
C SER A 487 -32.22 10.43 -11.26
N ARG A 488 -32.64 9.87 -12.41
CA ARG A 488 -33.86 9.06 -12.49
C ARG A 488 -33.73 7.79 -11.67
N ILE A 489 -32.60 7.09 -11.80
CA ILE A 489 -32.34 5.84 -11.07
C ILE A 489 -32.12 6.13 -9.58
N MET A 490 -31.35 7.17 -9.27
CA MET A 490 -31.10 7.57 -7.87
C MET A 490 -32.37 7.87 -7.08
N ASN A 491 -33.36 8.53 -7.70
CA ASN A 491 -34.61 8.86 -7.03
C ASN A 491 -35.54 7.66 -6.83
N LEU A 492 -35.30 6.55 -7.54
CA LEU A 492 -36.11 5.33 -7.44
C LEU A 492 -35.54 4.35 -6.42
N ALA A 493 -34.23 4.40 -6.14
CA ALA A 493 -33.59 3.43 -5.26
C ALA A 493 -33.94 3.65 -3.78
N ASN A 494 -34.51 2.63 -3.15
CA ASN A 494 -34.62 2.56 -1.69
C ASN A 494 -33.24 2.27 -1.06
N VAL A 495 -32.73 3.18 -0.25
CA VAL A 495 -31.38 3.10 0.32
C VAL A 495 -31.31 3.52 1.79
N GLU A 496 -30.32 3.01 2.52
CA GLU A 496 -30.02 3.38 3.90
C GLU A 496 -28.57 3.89 4.04
N GLU A 497 -28.36 4.99 4.76
CA GLU A 497 -27.00 5.53 4.98
C GLU A 497 -26.15 4.57 5.82
N VAL A 498 -24.95 4.28 5.33
CA VAL A 498 -23.97 3.45 6.02
C VAL A 498 -23.05 4.35 6.84
N LYS A 499 -23.00 4.11 8.14
CA LYS A 499 -22.12 4.85 9.05
C LYS A 499 -20.73 4.21 9.11
N LYS A 500 -19.74 4.99 9.54
CA LYS A 500 -18.40 4.49 9.88
C LYS A 500 -18.50 3.39 10.95
N GLY A 501 -17.60 2.40 10.87
CA GLY A 501 -17.62 1.24 11.76
C GLY A 501 -18.46 0.09 11.21
N LEU A 502 -18.48 -0.07 9.89
CA LEU A 502 -19.11 -1.20 9.20
C LEU A 502 -18.52 -2.51 9.77
N THR A 503 -19.39 -3.46 10.07
CA THR A 503 -19.00 -4.80 10.54
C THR A 503 -19.08 -5.80 9.40
N MET A 504 -18.16 -6.75 9.37
CA MET A 504 -18.18 -7.84 8.38
C MET A 504 -19.54 -8.59 8.47
N PRO A 505 -20.23 -8.83 7.34
CA PRO A 505 -21.37 -9.72 7.28
C PRO A 505 -21.11 -11.08 7.94
N GLN A 506 -22.04 -11.55 8.76
CA GLN A 506 -21.95 -12.86 9.41
C GLN A 506 -22.62 -13.92 8.54
N GLY A 507 -21.99 -15.10 8.45
CA GLY A 507 -22.55 -16.27 7.79
C GLY A 507 -23.41 -17.12 8.72
N ASN A 508 -23.97 -18.19 8.18
CA ASN A 508 -24.83 -19.10 8.91
C ASN A 508 -24.76 -20.54 8.37
N VAL A 509 -25.26 -21.49 9.17
CA VAL A 509 -25.51 -22.86 8.73
C VAL A 509 -27.01 -23.05 8.52
N ALA A 510 -27.42 -23.30 7.28
CA ALA A 510 -28.78 -23.62 6.89
C ALA A 510 -29.03 -25.13 7.02
N GLY A 511 -29.60 -25.56 8.15
CA GLY A 511 -29.90 -26.96 8.45
C GLY A 511 -29.87 -27.26 9.94
N ALA A 512 -29.72 -28.55 10.28
CA ALA A 512 -29.62 -29.02 11.65
C ALA A 512 -28.45 -29.99 11.81
N ALA A 513 -28.05 -30.25 13.06
CA ALA A 513 -27.10 -31.30 13.41
C ALA A 513 -27.60 -32.69 12.93
N GLY A 514 -26.67 -33.58 12.59
CA GLY A 514 -26.96 -34.95 12.16
C GLY A 514 -27.39 -35.09 10.69
N ALA A 515 -27.15 -34.07 9.87
CA ALA A 515 -27.36 -34.16 8.42
C ALA A 515 -26.41 -35.19 7.77
N TYR A 516 -26.74 -35.66 6.57
CA TYR A 516 -25.89 -36.59 5.81
C TYR A 516 -24.51 -36.00 5.50
N GLY A 517 -24.46 -34.71 5.19
CA GLY A 517 -23.22 -33.94 5.00
C GLY A 517 -23.50 -32.44 5.02
N TYR A 518 -22.45 -31.63 4.87
CA TYR A 518 -22.59 -30.18 4.75
C TYR A 518 -21.78 -29.68 3.56
N ALA A 519 -22.23 -28.59 2.94
CA ALA A 519 -21.53 -27.98 1.82
C ALA A 519 -21.56 -26.45 1.85
N PHE A 520 -20.52 -25.81 1.33
CA PHE A 520 -20.50 -24.37 1.09
C PHE A 520 -19.82 -24.04 -0.25
N GLU A 521 -20.31 -23.00 -0.91
CA GLU A 521 -19.73 -22.50 -2.15
C GLU A 521 -18.40 -21.78 -1.90
N TRP A 522 -17.50 -21.86 -2.87
CA TRP A 522 -16.20 -21.14 -2.84
C TRP A 522 -16.29 -19.66 -3.25
N GLY A 523 -17.51 -19.16 -3.47
CA GLY A 523 -17.81 -17.81 -3.95
C GLY A 523 -17.43 -16.68 -2.98
N GLU A 524 -17.57 -16.90 -1.68
CA GLU A 524 -17.28 -15.88 -0.65
C GLU A 524 -15.76 -15.68 -0.45
N TYR A 525 -15.31 -14.44 -0.22
CA TYR A 525 -13.89 -14.11 -0.11
C TYR A 525 -13.14 -14.92 0.96
N TYR A 526 -13.78 -15.21 2.08
CA TYR A 526 -13.20 -15.93 3.21
C TYR A 526 -13.50 -17.43 3.23
N ALA A 527 -14.03 -18.00 2.14
CA ALA A 527 -14.17 -19.46 1.99
C ALA A 527 -12.85 -20.22 2.23
N PRO A 528 -11.66 -19.74 1.81
CA PRO A 528 -10.38 -20.39 2.13
C PRO A 528 -10.05 -20.40 3.63
N LYS A 529 -10.37 -19.30 4.35
CA LYS A 529 -10.21 -19.23 5.82
C LYS A 529 -11.11 -20.26 6.49
N ALA A 530 -12.37 -20.37 6.05
CA ALA A 530 -13.30 -21.36 6.57
C ALA A 530 -12.81 -22.80 6.33
N ALA A 531 -12.36 -23.09 5.11
CA ALA A 531 -11.83 -24.41 4.76
C ALA A 531 -10.61 -24.79 5.60
N TYR A 532 -9.64 -23.88 5.72
CA TYR A 532 -8.46 -24.12 6.55
C TYR A 532 -8.83 -24.39 8.01
N ARG A 533 -9.72 -23.56 8.58
CA ARG A 533 -10.13 -23.70 9.99
C ARG A 533 -10.82 -25.03 10.25
N LEU A 534 -11.67 -25.49 9.34
CA LEU A 534 -12.34 -26.79 9.46
C LEU A 534 -11.36 -27.96 9.32
N MET A 535 -10.39 -27.88 8.40
CA MET A 535 -9.31 -28.87 8.30
C MET A 535 -8.43 -28.89 9.55
N ASP A 536 -8.18 -27.74 10.18
CA ASP A 536 -7.37 -27.63 11.39
C ASP A 536 -8.08 -28.21 12.62
N LEU A 537 -9.41 -28.19 12.65
CA LEU A 537 -10.24 -28.93 13.61
C LEU A 537 -10.27 -30.45 13.35
N GLY A 538 -9.64 -30.92 12.27
CA GLY A 538 -9.56 -32.34 11.91
C GLY A 538 -10.75 -32.85 11.09
N TYR A 539 -11.57 -31.94 10.54
CA TYR A 539 -12.65 -32.32 9.63
C TYR A 539 -12.12 -32.62 8.23
N ASN A 540 -12.83 -33.50 7.54
CA ASN A 540 -12.47 -33.90 6.19
C ASN A 540 -13.22 -33.03 5.19
N LEU A 541 -12.47 -32.40 4.28
CA LEU A 541 -13.01 -31.53 3.24
C LEU A 541 -12.78 -32.15 1.87
N ARG A 542 -13.76 -32.00 0.98
CA ARG A 542 -13.68 -32.42 -0.41
C ARG A 542 -14.11 -31.30 -1.33
N VAL A 543 -13.52 -31.21 -2.52
CA VAL A 543 -13.92 -30.25 -3.55
C VAL A 543 -14.66 -30.96 -4.67
N THR A 544 -15.76 -30.37 -5.15
CA THR A 544 -16.47 -30.89 -6.33
C THR A 544 -15.90 -30.28 -7.61
N HIS A 545 -15.59 -31.13 -8.59
CA HIS A 545 -15.16 -30.64 -9.89
C HIS A 545 -16.34 -30.34 -10.82
N GLU A 546 -17.50 -30.95 -10.60
CA GLU A 546 -18.75 -30.75 -11.37
C GLU A 546 -19.84 -30.07 -10.50
N PRO A 547 -20.78 -29.34 -11.12
CA PRO A 547 -21.96 -28.84 -10.42
C PRO A 547 -22.89 -29.98 -10.00
N PHE A 548 -23.69 -29.74 -8.95
CA PHE A 548 -24.72 -30.67 -8.50
C PHE A 548 -25.90 -29.95 -7.85
N GLU A 549 -27.00 -30.68 -7.67
CA GLU A 549 -28.25 -30.17 -7.13
C GLU A 549 -28.74 -31.07 -6.00
N VAL A 550 -29.00 -30.51 -4.82
CA VAL A 550 -29.56 -31.27 -3.68
C VAL A 550 -31.09 -31.27 -3.72
N SER A 551 -31.67 -30.18 -4.22
CA SER A 551 -33.10 -29.97 -4.44
C SER A 551 -33.28 -28.88 -5.49
N GLY A 552 -34.47 -28.76 -6.08
CA GLY A 552 -34.77 -27.77 -7.15
C GLY A 552 -34.25 -26.35 -6.90
N ASP A 553 -34.24 -25.90 -5.65
CA ASP A 553 -33.83 -24.54 -5.25
C ASP A 553 -32.37 -24.44 -4.76
N LEU A 554 -31.66 -25.56 -4.57
CA LEU A 554 -30.30 -25.59 -4.01
C LEU A 554 -29.32 -26.26 -4.98
N GLN A 555 -28.68 -25.41 -5.77
CA GLN A 555 -27.67 -25.75 -6.78
C GLN A 555 -26.29 -25.30 -6.31
N PHE A 556 -25.30 -26.14 -6.58
CA PHE A 556 -23.91 -25.91 -6.20
C PHE A 556 -23.02 -25.89 -7.44
N SER A 557 -22.16 -24.88 -7.51
CA SER A 557 -21.20 -24.68 -8.59
C SER A 557 -19.93 -25.52 -8.42
N ARG A 558 -19.07 -25.51 -9.46
CA ARG A 558 -17.73 -26.13 -9.40
C ARG A 558 -16.90 -25.47 -8.30
N GLY A 559 -16.10 -26.27 -7.60
CA GLY A 559 -15.31 -25.82 -6.47
C GLY A 559 -16.06 -25.81 -5.14
N THR A 560 -17.32 -26.25 -5.10
CA THR A 560 -18.07 -26.38 -3.84
C THR A 560 -17.34 -27.32 -2.89
N ILE A 561 -17.25 -26.92 -1.63
CA ILE A 561 -16.61 -27.69 -0.58
C ILE A 561 -17.65 -28.52 0.15
N LEU A 562 -17.44 -29.83 0.20
CA LEU A 562 -18.16 -30.76 1.05
C LEU A 562 -17.38 -30.96 2.34
N VAL A 563 -18.07 -30.92 3.48
CA VAL A 563 -17.48 -31.08 4.81
C VAL A 563 -18.13 -32.27 5.50
N ASP A 564 -17.30 -33.17 6.03
CA ASP A 564 -17.73 -34.27 6.86
C ASP A 564 -16.80 -34.45 8.07
N LYS A 565 -17.30 -35.18 9.08
CA LYS A 565 -16.57 -35.36 10.35
C LYS A 565 -15.25 -36.13 10.20
N GLY A 566 -15.06 -36.87 9.11
CA GLY A 566 -13.88 -37.69 8.89
C GLY A 566 -13.59 -38.60 10.09
N GLN A 567 -12.36 -38.54 10.58
CA GLN A 567 -11.89 -39.28 11.76
C GLN A 567 -11.77 -38.40 13.02
N SER A 568 -12.35 -37.19 13.03
CA SER A 568 -12.25 -36.23 14.14
C SER A 568 -12.77 -36.77 15.49
N GLY A 569 -13.68 -37.74 15.46
CA GLY A 569 -14.38 -38.24 16.66
C GLY A 569 -15.43 -37.28 17.23
N ALA A 570 -15.71 -36.16 16.55
CA ALA A 570 -16.72 -35.19 16.98
C ALA A 570 -18.14 -35.79 16.99
N SER A 571 -18.95 -35.38 17.98
CA SER A 571 -20.39 -35.62 17.96
C SER A 571 -21.05 -34.78 16.86
N ASP A 572 -22.25 -35.17 16.41
CA ASP A 572 -22.99 -34.39 15.41
C ASP A 572 -23.26 -32.96 15.88
N GLN A 573 -23.49 -32.79 17.18
CA GLN A 573 -23.74 -31.49 17.79
C GLN A 573 -22.48 -30.62 17.81
N ALA A 574 -21.34 -31.16 18.25
CA ALA A 574 -20.08 -30.42 18.29
C ALA A 574 -19.62 -30.01 16.88
N PHE A 575 -19.73 -30.93 15.91
CA PHE A 575 -19.41 -30.62 14.51
C PHE A 575 -20.29 -29.50 13.96
N PHE A 576 -21.60 -29.54 14.24
CA PHE A 576 -22.52 -28.49 13.81
C PHE A 576 -22.22 -27.13 14.46
N GLU A 577 -21.86 -27.12 15.75
CA GLU A 577 -21.44 -25.91 16.47
C GLU A 577 -20.17 -25.28 15.88
N ASP A 578 -19.19 -26.11 15.52
CA ASP A 578 -17.97 -25.65 14.83
C ASP A 578 -18.28 -25.06 13.46
N LEU A 579 -19.14 -25.71 12.66
CA LEU A 579 -19.61 -25.15 11.39
C LEU A 579 -20.30 -23.79 11.59
N GLN A 580 -21.12 -23.64 12.64
CA GLN A 580 -21.78 -22.38 12.96
C GLN A 580 -20.81 -21.28 13.37
N ALA A 581 -19.80 -21.61 14.17
CA ALA A 581 -18.76 -20.67 14.57
C ALA A 581 -17.97 -20.19 13.35
N VAL A 582 -17.48 -21.13 12.52
CA VAL A 582 -16.72 -20.83 11.31
C VAL A 582 -17.56 -20.00 10.32
N ALA A 583 -18.81 -20.39 10.07
CA ALA A 583 -19.70 -19.65 9.16
C ALA A 583 -19.91 -18.21 9.64
N ARG A 584 -20.15 -18.00 10.94
CA ARG A 584 -20.33 -16.67 11.53
C ARG A 584 -19.09 -15.78 11.37
N GLU A 585 -17.91 -16.33 11.61
CA GLU A 585 -16.64 -15.59 11.56
C GLU A 585 -16.17 -15.25 10.15
N THR A 586 -16.54 -16.07 9.16
CA THR A 586 -16.05 -15.94 7.78
C THR A 586 -17.10 -15.40 6.80
N GLY A 587 -18.36 -15.26 7.22
CA GLY A 587 -19.43 -14.77 6.35
C GLY A 587 -20.01 -15.82 5.40
N ILE A 588 -19.50 -17.05 5.41
CA ILE A 588 -19.97 -18.08 4.47
C ILE A 588 -21.33 -18.65 4.87
N THR A 589 -22.10 -19.09 3.88
CA THR A 589 -23.30 -19.90 4.12
C THR A 589 -22.97 -21.37 3.93
N VAL A 590 -23.23 -22.18 4.95
CA VAL A 590 -23.08 -23.63 4.92
C VAL A 590 -24.46 -24.26 4.84
N HIS A 591 -24.67 -25.23 3.96
CA HIS A 591 -25.94 -25.92 3.79
C HIS A 591 -25.85 -27.38 4.24
N ALA A 592 -26.84 -27.84 4.97
CA ALA A 592 -27.01 -29.26 5.26
C ALA A 592 -27.49 -30.01 4.00
N ILE A 593 -26.83 -31.12 3.71
CA ILE A 593 -27.19 -32.10 2.69
C ILE A 593 -27.81 -33.29 3.41
N ASN A 594 -29.01 -33.70 3.01
CA ASN A 594 -29.77 -34.77 3.69
C ASN A 594 -29.69 -36.13 2.98
N THR A 595 -29.12 -36.18 1.77
CA THR A 595 -28.99 -37.41 0.97
C THR A 595 -27.75 -37.38 0.09
N GLY A 596 -27.17 -38.55 -0.19
CA GLY A 596 -26.10 -38.68 -1.17
C GLY A 596 -26.56 -38.73 -2.63
N TYR A 597 -27.88 -38.82 -2.84
CA TYR A 597 -28.51 -38.89 -4.17
C TYR A 597 -28.94 -37.50 -4.64
N THR A 598 -28.17 -36.91 -5.55
CA THR A 598 -28.29 -35.52 -6.01
C THR A 598 -28.46 -35.46 -7.53
N GLY A 599 -29.01 -34.35 -8.04
CA GLY A 599 -28.97 -34.05 -9.47
C GLY A 599 -27.55 -33.69 -9.92
N GLY A 600 -27.15 -34.10 -11.12
CA GLY A 600 -25.75 -33.97 -11.57
C GLY A 600 -24.87 -35.08 -11.01
N ILE A 601 -23.76 -34.74 -10.35
CA ILE A 601 -22.91 -35.72 -9.65
C ILE A 601 -23.49 -36.07 -8.28
N ASN A 602 -23.33 -37.34 -7.85
CA ASN A 602 -23.69 -37.81 -6.51
C ASN A 602 -22.55 -37.57 -5.49
N MET A 603 -22.86 -37.59 -4.19
CA MET A 603 -21.87 -37.32 -3.12
C MET A 603 -20.70 -38.32 -3.04
N GLY A 604 -20.79 -39.46 -3.74
CA GLY A 604 -19.71 -40.44 -3.89
C GLY A 604 -19.08 -40.47 -5.28
N SER A 605 -19.25 -39.42 -6.09
CA SER A 605 -18.74 -39.34 -7.46
C SER A 605 -17.21 -39.34 -7.50
N PRO A 606 -16.58 -39.94 -8.53
CA PRO A 606 -15.13 -39.80 -8.77
C PRO A 606 -14.73 -38.38 -9.19
N SER A 607 -15.67 -37.48 -9.47
CA SER A 607 -15.42 -36.06 -9.73
C SER A 607 -15.31 -35.22 -8.46
N ILE A 608 -15.02 -35.85 -7.32
CA ILE A 608 -14.89 -35.22 -6.00
C ILE A 608 -13.54 -35.63 -5.41
N ASP A 609 -12.64 -34.68 -5.20
CA ASP A 609 -11.33 -34.92 -4.60
C ASP A 609 -11.32 -34.58 -3.11
N VAL A 610 -10.64 -35.41 -2.32
CA VAL A 610 -10.33 -35.09 -0.92
C VAL A 610 -9.20 -34.07 -0.90
N LEU A 611 -9.38 -33.00 -0.14
CA LEU A 611 -8.39 -31.95 -0.01
C LEU A 611 -7.42 -32.25 1.13
N GLU A 612 -6.11 -32.15 0.86
CA GLU A 612 -5.11 -32.06 1.92
C GLU A 612 -5.08 -30.65 2.51
N LYS A 613 -4.86 -30.55 3.82
CA LYS A 613 -4.65 -29.27 4.50
C LYS A 613 -3.40 -28.59 3.93
N PRO A 614 -3.47 -27.31 3.52
CA PRO A 614 -2.28 -26.60 3.08
C PRO A 614 -1.24 -26.47 4.21
N GLU A 615 -0.02 -26.93 3.95
CA GLU A 615 1.16 -26.72 4.79
C GLU A 615 2.18 -25.97 3.95
N ILE A 616 2.41 -24.70 4.29
CA ILE A 616 2.92 -23.70 3.35
C ILE A 616 4.29 -23.18 3.79
N ALA A 617 5.25 -23.18 2.87
CA ALA A 617 6.50 -22.45 3.00
C ALA A 617 6.60 -21.31 1.97
N LEU A 618 6.91 -20.10 2.42
CA LEU A 618 7.20 -18.94 1.61
C LEU A 618 8.72 -18.71 1.59
N LEU A 619 9.34 -18.77 0.42
CA LEU A 619 10.77 -18.50 0.31
C LEU A 619 11.06 -17.02 0.55
N VAL A 620 12.00 -16.73 1.44
CA VAL A 620 12.42 -15.38 1.84
C VAL A 620 13.94 -15.26 1.87
N ASP A 621 14.46 -14.05 2.15
CA ASP A 621 15.89 -13.65 2.20
C ASP A 621 16.40 -12.97 0.91
N SER A 622 17.66 -12.57 0.94
CA SER A 622 18.41 -11.83 -0.08
C SER A 622 18.20 -12.44 -1.47
N GLY A 623 17.74 -11.61 -2.40
CA GLY A 623 17.39 -12.01 -3.76
C GLY A 623 15.89 -12.19 -3.99
N VAL A 624 15.08 -12.32 -2.93
CA VAL A 624 13.59 -12.31 -3.00
C VAL A 624 13.06 -10.89 -2.78
N SER A 625 12.03 -10.50 -3.54
CA SER A 625 11.29 -9.26 -3.32
C SER A 625 10.63 -9.27 -1.95
N SER A 626 11.06 -8.38 -1.05
CA SER A 626 10.44 -8.24 0.27
C SER A 626 9.00 -7.73 0.18
N TYR A 627 8.68 -6.93 -0.84
CA TYR A 627 7.33 -6.43 -1.05
C TYR A 627 6.35 -7.58 -1.34
N GLU A 628 6.64 -8.40 -2.35
CA GLU A 628 5.77 -9.52 -2.72
C GLU A 628 5.70 -10.61 -1.65
N ALA A 629 6.82 -10.90 -0.98
CA ALA A 629 6.83 -11.79 0.17
C ALA A 629 5.98 -11.24 1.33
N GLY A 630 6.04 -9.92 1.55
CA GLY A 630 5.26 -9.22 2.57
C GLY A 630 3.76 -9.21 2.28
N GLU A 631 3.39 -9.00 1.02
CA GLU A 631 2.00 -9.05 0.54
C GLU A 631 1.39 -10.43 0.76
N ILE A 632 2.12 -11.49 0.41
CA ILE A 632 1.71 -12.88 0.67
C ILE A 632 1.62 -13.14 2.17
N TRP A 633 2.62 -12.72 2.95
CA TRP A 633 2.63 -12.95 4.40
C TRP A 633 1.45 -12.27 5.08
N HIS A 634 1.18 -11.00 4.78
CA HIS A 634 0.04 -10.27 5.32
C HIS A 634 -1.30 -10.90 4.90
N LEU A 635 -1.44 -11.31 3.63
CA LEU A 635 -2.65 -11.96 3.15
C LEU A 635 -2.95 -13.23 3.94
N MET A 636 -1.95 -14.09 4.13
CA MET A 636 -2.13 -15.36 4.84
C MET A 636 -2.32 -15.16 6.34
N ASP A 637 -1.51 -14.32 6.97
CA ASP A 637 -1.48 -14.13 8.42
C ASP A 637 -2.62 -13.22 8.90
N GLN A 638 -2.73 -11.99 8.38
CA GLN A 638 -3.69 -10.99 8.87
C GLN A 638 -5.11 -11.18 8.33
N ARG A 639 -5.26 -11.60 7.06
CA ARG A 639 -6.60 -11.73 6.46
C ARG A 639 -7.18 -13.11 6.64
N LEU A 640 -6.39 -14.15 6.38
CA LEU A 640 -6.86 -15.53 6.42
C LEU A 640 -6.60 -16.23 7.75
N GLU A 641 -5.71 -15.72 8.60
CA GLU A 641 -5.29 -16.40 9.84
C GLU A 641 -4.75 -17.81 9.58
N ILE A 642 -4.03 -17.97 8.46
CA ILE A 642 -3.36 -19.21 8.07
C ILE A 642 -1.86 -19.06 8.32
N PRO A 643 -1.27 -19.91 9.18
CA PRO A 643 0.16 -19.85 9.44
C PRO A 643 0.95 -20.25 8.19
N ILE A 644 1.99 -19.47 7.89
CA ILE A 644 2.96 -19.79 6.83
C ILE A 644 4.38 -19.81 7.41
N THR A 645 5.22 -20.70 6.89
CA THR A 645 6.63 -20.72 7.26
C THR A 645 7.43 -19.82 6.33
N LEU A 646 7.96 -18.72 6.86
CA LEU A 646 8.97 -17.92 6.15
C LEU A 646 10.28 -18.72 6.12
N LEU A 647 10.62 -19.33 4.99
CA LEU A 647 11.77 -20.23 4.82
C LEU A 647 12.92 -19.48 4.12
N PRO A 648 14.02 -19.16 4.83
CA PRO A 648 15.19 -18.54 4.22
C PRO A 648 15.79 -19.42 3.12
N LEU A 649 16.30 -18.79 2.05
CA LEU A 649 16.88 -19.50 0.91
C LEU A 649 18.01 -20.46 1.31
N ASP A 650 18.86 -20.06 2.27
CA ASP A 650 20.00 -20.88 2.73
C ASP A 650 19.56 -22.14 3.51
N MET A 651 18.37 -22.10 4.11
CA MET A 651 17.78 -23.20 4.88
C MET A 651 17.08 -24.26 4.02
N VAL A 652 16.75 -23.96 2.75
CA VAL A 652 16.02 -24.89 1.85
C VAL A 652 16.71 -26.25 1.73
N SER A 653 18.05 -26.28 1.66
CA SER A 653 18.81 -27.53 1.57
C SER A 653 18.87 -28.36 2.86
N ARG A 654 18.59 -27.73 4.01
CA ARG A 654 18.70 -28.34 5.35
C ARG A 654 17.35 -28.65 5.98
N ALA A 655 16.30 -27.97 5.53
CA ALA A 655 14.94 -28.18 6.00
C ALA A 655 14.37 -29.51 5.48
N ASP A 656 13.51 -30.15 6.28
CA ASP A 656 12.66 -31.24 5.79
C ASP A 656 11.50 -30.64 4.99
N LEU A 657 11.63 -30.63 3.66
CA LEU A 657 10.62 -30.07 2.76
C LEU A 657 9.31 -30.87 2.77
N ASN A 658 9.29 -32.12 3.24
CA ASN A 658 8.08 -32.95 3.30
C ASN A 658 7.08 -32.46 4.35
N ARG A 659 7.47 -31.51 5.21
CA ARG A 659 6.55 -30.80 6.10
C ARG A 659 5.61 -29.85 5.36
N TYR A 660 5.88 -29.56 4.08
CA TYR A 660 5.11 -28.64 3.26
C TYR A 660 4.57 -29.37 2.03
N ASN A 661 3.35 -29.05 1.62
CA ASN A 661 2.79 -29.45 0.33
C ASN A 661 2.71 -28.28 -0.67
N VAL A 662 2.91 -27.04 -0.19
CA VAL A 662 2.99 -25.84 -1.03
C VAL A 662 4.26 -25.05 -0.72
N ILE A 663 5.03 -24.70 -1.75
CA ILE A 663 6.17 -23.77 -1.68
C ILE A 663 5.88 -22.56 -2.58
N ILE A 664 5.95 -21.36 -2.02
CA ILE A 664 5.71 -20.10 -2.73
C ILE A 664 7.04 -19.41 -3.01
N MET A 665 7.23 -19.01 -4.26
CA MET A 665 8.40 -18.33 -4.79
C MET A 665 7.99 -16.96 -5.38
N PRO A 666 7.98 -15.88 -4.58
CA PRO A 666 7.76 -14.51 -5.07
C PRO A 666 8.80 -14.12 -6.13
N ASN A 667 8.61 -13.01 -6.82
CA ASN A 667 9.62 -12.49 -7.74
C ASN A 667 10.98 -12.31 -7.05
N GLY A 668 12.04 -12.82 -7.68
CA GLY A 668 13.37 -12.81 -7.11
C GLY A 668 14.39 -13.47 -8.03
N SER A 669 15.68 -13.27 -7.76
CA SER A 669 16.74 -13.84 -8.57
C SER A 669 17.04 -15.31 -8.23
N TYR A 670 16.81 -15.74 -6.98
CA TYR A 670 17.07 -17.10 -6.47
C TYR A 670 18.47 -17.69 -6.74
N HIS A 671 19.43 -16.89 -7.21
CA HIS A 671 20.83 -17.29 -7.39
C HIS A 671 21.50 -17.74 -6.08
N PRO A 672 21.11 -17.25 -4.88
CA PRO A 672 21.65 -17.77 -3.62
C PRO A 672 21.27 -19.22 -3.30
N LEU A 673 20.28 -19.81 -3.98
CA LEU A 673 19.98 -21.24 -3.80
C LEU A 673 21.16 -22.09 -4.29
N SER A 674 21.69 -22.91 -3.39
CA SER A 674 22.74 -23.87 -3.72
C SER A 674 22.22 -25.00 -4.63
N ASN A 675 23.12 -25.69 -5.33
CA ASN A 675 22.75 -26.86 -6.15
C ASN A 675 22.00 -27.94 -5.35
N SER A 676 22.38 -28.19 -4.10
CA SER A 676 21.70 -29.16 -3.23
C SER A 676 20.29 -28.70 -2.84
N ALA A 677 20.08 -27.39 -2.66
CA ALA A 677 18.74 -26.84 -2.47
C ALA A 677 17.88 -27.04 -3.73
N THR A 678 18.43 -26.73 -4.91
CA THR A 678 17.76 -26.95 -6.19
C THR A 678 17.37 -28.41 -6.41
N GLU A 679 18.29 -29.36 -6.17
CA GLU A 679 18.00 -30.80 -6.26
C GLU A 679 16.93 -31.26 -5.25
N SER A 680 16.91 -30.67 -4.06
CA SER A 680 15.90 -30.98 -3.05
C SER A 680 14.52 -30.48 -3.47
N LEU A 681 14.43 -29.26 -4.00
CA LEU A 681 13.20 -28.72 -4.58
C LEU A 681 12.73 -29.56 -5.78
N GLN A 682 13.64 -30.00 -6.64
CA GLN A 682 13.32 -30.84 -7.80
C GLN A 682 12.72 -32.19 -7.38
N ARG A 683 13.28 -32.84 -6.36
CA ARG A 683 12.75 -34.10 -5.82
C ARG A 683 11.38 -33.88 -5.18
N TRP A 684 11.28 -32.88 -4.31
CA TRP A 684 10.04 -32.54 -3.62
C TRP A 684 8.87 -32.24 -4.58
N VAL A 685 9.09 -31.43 -5.62
CA VAL A 685 8.04 -31.18 -6.63
C VAL A 685 7.72 -32.45 -7.42
N SER A 686 8.72 -33.26 -7.78
CA SER A 686 8.48 -34.53 -8.49
C SER A 686 7.61 -35.50 -7.69
N ASP A 687 7.70 -35.44 -6.36
CA ASP A 687 6.97 -36.29 -5.43
C ASP A 687 5.52 -35.83 -5.16
N GLY A 688 5.12 -34.66 -5.66
CA GLY A 688 3.72 -34.18 -5.57
C GLY A 688 3.57 -32.76 -5.04
N GLY A 689 4.65 -32.12 -4.58
CA GLY A 689 4.59 -30.74 -4.08
C GLY A 689 4.09 -29.73 -5.12
N THR A 690 3.46 -28.67 -4.65
CA THR A 690 2.98 -27.55 -5.50
C THR A 690 3.87 -26.33 -5.33
N ILE A 691 4.47 -25.84 -6.41
CA ILE A 691 5.18 -24.56 -6.46
C ILE A 691 4.24 -23.48 -6.99
N ILE A 692 4.15 -22.35 -6.31
CA ILE A 692 3.50 -21.12 -6.83
C ILE A 692 4.59 -20.09 -7.04
N ALA A 693 4.74 -19.55 -8.25
CA ALA A 693 5.88 -18.69 -8.59
C ALA A 693 5.48 -17.46 -9.41
N ARG A 694 6.23 -16.36 -9.24
CA ARG A 694 6.05 -15.12 -10.00
C ARG A 694 7.36 -14.55 -10.57
N GLY A 695 7.25 -13.82 -11.67
CA GLY A 695 8.29 -12.90 -12.12
C GLY A 695 9.58 -13.65 -12.48
N ARG A 696 10.72 -13.20 -11.94
CA ARG A 696 12.01 -13.84 -12.18
C ARG A 696 12.15 -15.24 -11.55
N ALA A 697 11.27 -15.63 -10.63
CA ALA A 697 11.21 -17.01 -10.15
C ALA A 697 10.84 -17.97 -11.29
N LEU A 698 9.98 -17.54 -12.22
CA LEU A 698 9.60 -18.35 -13.40
C LEU A 698 10.79 -18.57 -14.32
N ASN A 699 11.61 -17.55 -14.55
CA ASN A 699 12.86 -17.66 -15.29
C ASN A 699 13.79 -18.67 -14.62
N TRP A 700 13.99 -18.56 -13.31
CA TRP A 700 14.85 -19.49 -12.56
C TRP A 700 14.34 -20.93 -12.65
N LEU A 701 13.03 -21.15 -12.53
CA LEU A 701 12.40 -22.48 -12.66
C LEU A 701 12.59 -23.06 -14.07
N ASN A 702 12.48 -22.23 -15.10
CA ASN A 702 12.72 -22.62 -16.49
C ASN A 702 14.19 -22.99 -16.74
N ASP A 703 15.12 -22.15 -16.29
CA ASP A 703 16.57 -22.35 -16.49
C ASP A 703 17.07 -23.63 -15.80
N HIS A 704 16.47 -23.99 -14.67
CA HIS A 704 16.79 -25.21 -13.93
C HIS A 704 15.94 -26.43 -14.33
N LYS A 705 15.09 -26.31 -15.36
CA LYS A 705 14.22 -27.40 -15.86
C LYS A 705 13.30 -27.95 -14.78
N LEU A 706 12.78 -27.08 -13.91
CA LEU A 706 11.69 -27.42 -12.99
C LEU A 706 10.34 -27.27 -13.66
N GLY A 707 10.12 -26.22 -14.44
CA GLY A 707 8.89 -25.99 -15.21
C GLY A 707 9.19 -25.36 -16.56
N GLU A 708 8.19 -25.36 -17.45
CA GLU A 708 8.31 -24.83 -18.81
C GLU A 708 7.62 -23.48 -18.91
N PHE A 709 8.41 -22.39 -18.86
CA PHE A 709 7.93 -21.02 -18.95
C PHE A 709 8.70 -20.28 -20.03
N SER A 710 8.09 -20.19 -21.22
CA SER A 710 8.64 -19.48 -22.37
C SER A 710 8.08 -18.07 -22.46
N PHE A 711 8.92 -17.08 -22.73
CA PHE A 711 8.54 -15.66 -22.80
C PHE A 711 8.76 -15.12 -24.21
N LYS A 712 7.96 -14.14 -24.62
CA LYS A 712 8.25 -13.39 -25.85
C LYS A 712 9.60 -12.68 -25.69
N SER A 713 10.47 -12.84 -26.68
CA SER A 713 11.80 -12.24 -26.72
C SER A 713 11.92 -11.14 -27.78
N GLU A 714 10.81 -10.75 -28.43
CA GLU A 714 10.82 -9.73 -29.44
C GLU A 714 11.10 -8.37 -28.80
N THR A 715 12.19 -7.74 -29.23
CA THR A 715 12.50 -6.37 -28.88
C THR A 715 12.09 -5.48 -30.04
N GLU A 716 11.45 -4.35 -29.75
CA GLU A 716 11.21 -3.31 -30.74
C GLU A 716 12.55 -2.96 -31.41
N LYS A 717 12.60 -3.00 -32.75
CA LYS A 717 13.82 -2.63 -33.46
C LYS A 717 14.06 -1.14 -33.29
N ASP A 718 15.18 -0.80 -32.69
CA ASP A 718 15.58 0.59 -32.57
C ASP A 718 15.73 1.23 -33.96
N SER A 719 15.17 2.43 -34.11
CA SER A 719 15.37 3.23 -35.30
C SER A 719 16.85 3.57 -35.44
N THR A 720 17.40 3.40 -36.64
CA THR A 720 18.77 3.86 -36.97
C THR A 720 18.83 5.38 -37.20
N VAL A 721 17.68 6.05 -37.19
CA VAL A 721 17.59 7.51 -37.30
C VAL A 721 18.06 8.15 -36.00
N GLN A 722 19.01 9.09 -36.10
CA GLN A 722 19.47 9.87 -34.96
C GLN A 722 18.30 10.59 -34.29
N LYS A 723 18.10 10.33 -33.01
CA LYS A 723 17.17 11.07 -32.14
C LYS A 723 17.92 12.12 -31.33
N SER A 724 17.20 13.11 -30.81
CA SER A 724 17.75 14.06 -29.85
C SER A 724 18.19 13.31 -28.58
N TYR A 725 19.44 13.50 -28.15
CA TYR A 725 19.95 12.89 -26.91
C TYR A 725 19.12 13.28 -25.68
N ALA A 726 18.57 14.50 -25.67
CA ALA A 726 17.70 14.98 -24.59
C ALA A 726 16.43 14.12 -24.40
N ASN A 727 16.01 13.39 -25.44
CA ASN A 727 14.82 12.54 -25.36
C ASN A 727 15.14 11.13 -24.85
N LEU A 728 16.41 10.76 -24.67
CA LEU A 728 16.81 9.39 -24.34
C LEU A 728 16.08 8.86 -23.10
N SER A 729 16.13 9.59 -21.99
CA SER A 729 15.48 9.15 -20.74
C SER A 729 13.96 9.00 -20.89
N ASN A 730 13.32 9.92 -21.62
CA ASN A 730 11.86 9.90 -21.82
C ASN A 730 11.43 8.77 -22.76
N ASP A 731 12.17 8.57 -23.85
CA ASP A 731 11.95 7.49 -24.81
C ASP A 731 12.09 6.11 -24.15
N TYR A 732 13.04 5.93 -23.23
CA TYR A 732 13.20 4.67 -22.52
C TYR A 732 12.17 4.51 -21.39
N GLY A 733 11.93 5.57 -20.62
CA GLY A 733 10.94 5.52 -19.54
C GLY A 733 9.53 5.23 -20.03
N SER A 734 9.15 5.73 -21.22
CA SER A 734 7.80 5.53 -21.78
C SER A 734 7.54 4.07 -22.17
N LYS A 735 8.60 3.25 -22.30
CA LYS A 735 8.50 1.82 -22.56
C LYS A 735 8.26 0.98 -21.29
N VAL A 736 8.26 1.59 -20.11
CA VAL A 736 8.01 0.91 -18.83
C VAL A 736 6.50 0.81 -18.59
N THR A 737 6.01 -0.40 -18.32
CA THR A 737 4.66 -0.59 -17.78
C THR A 737 4.73 -0.44 -16.26
N GLY A 738 4.54 0.78 -15.75
CA GLY A 738 4.68 1.10 -14.31
C GLY A 738 3.49 0.71 -13.43
N GLY A 739 2.35 0.35 -14.03
CA GLY A 739 1.14 -0.01 -13.30
C GLY A 739 -0.11 0.36 -14.09
N ALA A 740 -0.75 -0.64 -14.68
CA ALA A 740 -1.98 -0.50 -15.44
C ALA A 740 -2.90 -1.71 -15.22
N ILE A 741 -4.18 -1.53 -15.54
CA ILE A 741 -5.24 -2.52 -15.36
C ILE A 741 -5.54 -3.17 -16.70
N PHE A 742 -5.59 -4.51 -16.71
CA PHE A 742 -5.77 -5.28 -17.93
C PHE A 742 -6.95 -6.26 -17.83
N ASN A 743 -7.64 -6.43 -18.96
CA ASN A 743 -8.68 -7.43 -19.19
C ASN A 743 -8.02 -8.81 -19.39
N VAL A 744 -8.50 -9.78 -18.64
CA VAL A 744 -8.10 -11.18 -18.76
C VAL A 744 -9.33 -12.08 -18.82
N LYS A 745 -9.17 -13.26 -19.42
CA LYS A 745 -10.20 -14.27 -19.56
C LYS A 745 -9.83 -15.56 -18.83
N LEU A 746 -10.65 -15.93 -17.85
CA LEU A 746 -10.52 -17.07 -16.95
C LEU A 746 -11.33 -18.27 -17.45
N ASP A 747 -10.73 -19.46 -17.39
CA ASP A 747 -11.46 -20.73 -17.52
C ASP A 747 -12.10 -21.12 -16.17
N LEU A 748 -13.42 -20.96 -16.06
CA LEU A 748 -14.20 -21.28 -14.86
C LEU A 748 -14.28 -22.79 -14.56
N THR A 749 -13.91 -23.64 -15.51
CA THR A 749 -13.88 -25.10 -15.32
C THR A 749 -12.56 -25.59 -14.72
N HIS A 750 -11.48 -24.81 -14.88
CA HIS A 750 -10.18 -25.11 -14.30
C HIS A 750 -10.19 -24.85 -12.78
N PRO A 751 -9.50 -25.65 -11.94
CA PRO A 751 -9.50 -25.44 -10.48
C PRO A 751 -9.04 -24.04 -10.02
N ILE A 752 -8.22 -23.37 -10.83
CA ILE A 752 -7.80 -21.97 -10.60
C ILE A 752 -8.96 -20.97 -10.74
N GLY A 753 -10.01 -21.30 -11.49
CA GLY A 753 -11.20 -20.47 -11.68
C GLY A 753 -12.35 -20.72 -10.70
N TYR A 754 -12.22 -21.68 -9.78
CA TYR A 754 -13.28 -22.00 -8.83
C TYR A 754 -13.67 -20.80 -7.95
N GLY A 755 -14.98 -20.65 -7.73
CA GLY A 755 -15.55 -19.54 -6.96
C GLY A 755 -15.65 -18.20 -7.70
N TYR A 756 -15.27 -18.12 -8.98
CA TYR A 756 -15.61 -17.01 -9.87
C TYR A 756 -16.88 -17.32 -10.66
N LYS A 757 -17.70 -16.31 -10.94
CA LYS A 757 -18.92 -16.44 -11.76
C LYS A 757 -18.74 -15.94 -13.19
N ASN A 758 -17.80 -15.02 -13.41
CA ASN A 758 -17.55 -14.37 -14.69
C ASN A 758 -16.20 -14.84 -15.26
N GLU A 759 -16.15 -15.12 -16.55
CA GLU A 759 -14.90 -15.43 -17.26
C GLU A 759 -14.03 -14.17 -17.41
N GLU A 760 -14.63 -12.99 -17.44
CA GLU A 760 -13.92 -11.72 -17.56
C GLU A 760 -13.47 -11.23 -16.19
N LEU A 761 -12.18 -10.89 -16.07
CA LEU A 761 -11.58 -10.37 -14.84
C LEU A 761 -10.60 -9.24 -15.15
N TYR A 762 -10.25 -8.48 -14.12
CA TYR A 762 -9.22 -7.45 -14.15
C TYR A 762 -7.97 -7.88 -13.38
N THR A 763 -6.80 -7.62 -13.95
CA THR A 763 -5.50 -7.84 -13.32
C THR A 763 -4.65 -6.58 -13.36
N PHE A 764 -3.71 -6.47 -12.42
CA PHE A 764 -2.78 -5.34 -12.33
C PHE A 764 -1.37 -5.76 -12.74
N ARG A 765 -0.76 -4.99 -13.65
CA ARG A 765 0.58 -5.27 -14.16
C ARG A 765 1.50 -4.07 -14.03
N ASP A 766 2.69 -4.36 -13.49
CA ASP A 766 3.79 -3.43 -13.23
C ASP A 766 5.12 -3.90 -13.86
N SER A 767 5.05 -4.76 -14.88
CA SER A 767 6.22 -5.34 -15.53
C SER A 767 6.05 -5.56 -17.03
N ASN A 768 7.19 -5.70 -17.73
CA ASN A 768 7.26 -6.03 -19.16
C ASN A 768 7.60 -7.51 -19.40
N GLN A 769 7.02 -8.42 -18.61
CA GLN A 769 7.16 -9.85 -18.80
C GLN A 769 5.96 -10.38 -19.59
N PHE A 770 6.20 -11.04 -20.73
CA PHE A 770 5.14 -11.55 -21.61
C PHE A 770 5.25 -13.06 -21.75
N LEU A 771 4.52 -13.79 -20.92
CA LEU A 771 4.55 -15.26 -20.87
C LEU A 771 3.75 -15.86 -22.04
N LEU A 772 4.40 -16.71 -22.83
CA LEU A 772 3.73 -17.44 -23.90
C LEU A 772 2.79 -18.50 -23.30
N PRO A 773 1.58 -18.67 -23.85
CA PRO A 773 0.75 -19.82 -23.53
C PRO A 773 1.49 -21.13 -23.75
N SER A 774 1.15 -22.13 -22.95
CA SER A 774 1.56 -23.51 -23.18
C SER A 774 0.99 -24.04 -24.49
N GLU A 775 1.73 -24.95 -25.14
CA GLU A 775 1.22 -25.72 -26.27
C GLU A 775 0.05 -26.63 -25.87
N ASN A 776 0.01 -27.07 -24.61
CA ASN A 776 -1.17 -27.72 -24.05
C ASN A 776 -2.23 -26.64 -23.72
N PRO A 777 -3.38 -26.61 -24.42
CA PRO A 777 -4.38 -25.56 -24.23
C PRO A 777 -5.00 -25.58 -22.82
N TYR A 778 -4.98 -26.73 -22.13
CA TYR A 778 -5.54 -26.87 -20.78
C TYR A 778 -4.60 -26.37 -19.67
N ALA A 779 -3.37 -25.98 -19.99
CA ALA A 779 -2.39 -25.45 -19.05
C ALA A 779 -2.44 -23.92 -18.91
N ASN A 780 -3.43 -23.25 -19.53
CA ASN A 780 -3.53 -21.80 -19.61
C ASN A 780 -4.83 -21.29 -18.97
N PRO A 781 -5.00 -21.40 -17.63
CA PRO A 781 -6.27 -21.08 -16.98
C PRO A 781 -6.66 -19.61 -17.06
N LEU A 782 -5.71 -18.70 -17.27
CA LEU A 782 -5.98 -17.26 -17.37
C LEU A 782 -5.10 -16.62 -18.44
N ILE A 783 -5.73 -16.00 -19.43
CA ILE A 783 -5.07 -15.37 -20.57
C ILE A 783 -5.46 -13.90 -20.69
N TYR A 784 -4.57 -13.07 -21.23
CA TYR A 784 -4.94 -11.73 -21.67
C TYR A 784 -5.87 -11.81 -22.88
N THR A 785 -6.82 -10.88 -22.97
CA THR A 785 -7.66 -10.73 -24.15
C THR A 785 -6.86 -10.18 -25.34
N ASP A 786 -7.52 -10.07 -26.50
CA ASP A 786 -7.00 -9.39 -27.69
C ASP A 786 -7.03 -7.86 -27.56
N GLU A 787 -7.91 -7.32 -26.72
CA GLU A 787 -7.93 -5.93 -26.26
C GLU A 787 -7.63 -5.82 -24.75
N PRO A 788 -6.36 -6.02 -24.34
CA PRO A 788 -6.06 -6.26 -22.93
C PRO A 788 -6.08 -4.99 -22.08
N LEU A 789 -5.97 -3.77 -22.62
CA LEU A 789 -5.92 -2.56 -21.78
C LEU A 789 -7.32 -2.17 -21.28
N ALA A 790 -7.53 -2.21 -19.96
CA ALA A 790 -8.77 -1.75 -19.32
C ALA A 790 -8.65 -0.29 -18.84
N SER A 791 -7.56 0.04 -18.16
CA SER A 791 -7.26 1.41 -17.70
C SER A 791 -5.76 1.57 -17.48
N GLY A 792 -5.25 2.78 -17.69
CA GLY A 792 -3.84 3.12 -17.54
C GLY A 792 -3.12 3.34 -18.85
N TYR A 793 -1.82 3.57 -18.74
CA TYR A 793 -0.91 3.74 -19.86
C TYR A 793 -0.07 2.48 -20.06
N VAL A 794 0.11 2.11 -21.33
CA VAL A 794 1.04 1.07 -21.76
C VAL A 794 1.62 1.45 -23.11
N TYR A 795 2.93 1.26 -23.25
CA TYR A 795 3.60 1.52 -24.52
C TYR A 795 2.99 0.67 -25.65
N PRO A 796 2.69 1.24 -26.84
CA PRO A 796 1.99 0.50 -27.90
C PRO A 796 2.64 -0.83 -28.28
N PHE A 797 3.99 -0.90 -28.34
CA PHE A 797 4.66 -2.17 -28.60
C PHE A 797 4.39 -3.21 -27.50
N ASN A 798 4.46 -2.81 -26.23
CA ASN A 798 4.19 -3.71 -25.10
C ASN A 798 2.73 -4.17 -25.10
N LEU A 799 1.79 -3.29 -25.48
CA LEU A 799 0.38 -3.64 -25.62
C LEU A 799 0.17 -4.74 -26.66
N GLU A 800 0.84 -4.64 -27.81
CA GLU A 800 0.81 -5.70 -28.84
C GLU A 800 1.49 -6.99 -28.34
N GLN A 801 2.61 -6.89 -27.63
CA GLN A 801 3.28 -8.07 -27.05
C GLN A 801 2.41 -8.77 -26.00
N MET A 802 1.49 -8.07 -25.34
CA MET A 802 0.62 -8.63 -24.31
C MET A 802 -0.56 -9.44 -24.84
N LYS A 803 -1.07 -9.14 -26.04
CA LYS A 803 -2.28 -9.78 -26.59
C LYS A 803 -2.16 -11.31 -26.60
N ASN A 804 -3.20 -11.98 -26.11
CA ASN A 804 -3.33 -13.43 -26.06
C ASN A 804 -2.16 -14.16 -25.37
N THR A 805 -1.42 -13.47 -24.48
CA THR A 805 -0.40 -14.10 -23.64
C THR A 805 -1.03 -14.74 -22.41
N ALA A 806 -0.30 -15.63 -21.74
CA ALA A 806 -0.76 -16.20 -20.49
C ALA A 806 -0.52 -15.21 -19.33
N MET A 807 -1.52 -15.02 -18.48
CA MET A 807 -1.34 -14.40 -17.16
C MET A 807 -0.98 -15.48 -16.14
N ILE A 808 -1.68 -16.62 -16.19
CA ILE A 808 -1.36 -17.82 -15.42
C ILE A 808 -1.07 -18.97 -16.38
N ARG A 809 0.04 -19.68 -16.14
CA ARG A 809 0.39 -20.92 -16.84
C ARG A 809 0.74 -22.00 -15.83
N ILE A 810 0.27 -23.22 -16.08
CA ILE A 810 0.59 -24.40 -15.29
C ILE A 810 1.66 -25.22 -16.00
N SER A 811 2.62 -25.72 -15.23
CA SER A 811 3.57 -26.74 -15.65
C SER A 811 3.58 -27.88 -14.63
N ALA A 812 4.11 -29.04 -15.01
CA ALA A 812 4.21 -30.20 -14.14
C ALA A 812 5.61 -30.79 -14.15
N LYS A 813 6.02 -31.34 -13.01
CA LYS A 813 7.21 -32.17 -12.89
C LYS A 813 6.89 -33.35 -11.99
N GLY A 814 7.05 -34.58 -12.51
CA GLY A 814 6.60 -35.78 -11.82
C GLY A 814 5.10 -35.72 -11.54
N ARG A 815 4.72 -35.83 -10.25
CA ARG A 815 3.33 -35.66 -9.79
C ARG A 815 2.97 -34.21 -9.43
N GLY A 816 3.96 -33.37 -9.10
CA GLY A 816 3.72 -32.01 -8.63
C GLY A 816 3.31 -31.03 -9.72
N LYS A 817 2.91 -29.85 -9.27
CA LYS A 817 2.42 -28.73 -10.10
C LYS A 817 3.25 -27.49 -9.85
N ILE A 818 3.43 -26.72 -10.90
CA ILE A 818 4.12 -25.44 -10.86
C ILE A 818 3.18 -24.41 -11.50
N ILE A 819 2.68 -23.51 -10.69
CA ILE A 819 1.67 -22.52 -11.04
C ILE A 819 2.39 -21.18 -11.17
N GLY A 820 2.52 -20.70 -12.41
CA GLY A 820 3.24 -19.48 -12.70
C GLY A 820 2.31 -18.30 -12.95
N PHE A 821 2.54 -17.20 -12.23
CA PHE A 821 1.84 -15.92 -12.38
C PHE A 821 2.77 -14.89 -12.99
N VAL A 822 2.29 -14.13 -13.97
CA VAL A 822 3.02 -12.95 -14.46
C VAL A 822 2.67 -11.71 -13.63
N ASP A 823 1.38 -11.51 -13.36
CA ASP A 823 0.90 -10.40 -12.56
C ASP A 823 0.88 -10.76 -11.08
N ASP A 824 0.89 -9.75 -10.22
CA ASP A 824 0.84 -9.97 -8.78
C ASP A 824 -0.63 -10.15 -8.35
N PRO A 825 -1.04 -11.35 -7.91
CA PRO A 825 -2.42 -11.57 -7.48
C PRO A 825 -2.74 -10.91 -6.13
N ASN A 826 -1.75 -10.36 -5.43
CA ASN A 826 -1.85 -9.88 -4.04
C ASN A 826 -1.47 -8.40 -3.88
N PHE A 827 -1.39 -7.67 -5.00
CA PHE A 827 -0.81 -6.34 -5.11
C PHE A 827 -1.28 -5.37 -4.02
N ARG A 828 -0.31 -4.89 -3.23
CA ARG A 828 -0.40 -3.83 -2.21
C ARG A 828 -1.61 -3.93 -1.27
N ALA A 829 -2.09 -5.15 -1.02
CA ALA A 829 -3.25 -5.42 -0.18
C ALA A 829 -4.55 -4.70 -0.64
N PHE A 830 -4.65 -4.13 -1.83
CA PHE A 830 -5.91 -3.53 -2.29
C PHE A 830 -6.47 -4.18 -3.55
N TRP A 831 -5.71 -5.09 -4.15
CA TRP A 831 -6.17 -5.89 -5.28
C TRP A 831 -6.88 -7.16 -4.80
N PHE A 832 -8.14 -7.04 -4.38
CA PHE A 832 -8.93 -8.15 -3.85
C PHE A 832 -9.40 -9.13 -4.95
N GLY A 833 -9.62 -8.63 -6.17
CA GLY A 833 -10.25 -9.37 -7.25
C GLY A 833 -9.47 -10.59 -7.73
N THR A 834 -8.14 -10.59 -7.61
CA THR A 834 -7.28 -11.72 -8.03
C THR A 834 -6.75 -12.56 -6.87
N ASN A 835 -6.98 -12.19 -5.60
CA ASN A 835 -6.49 -12.99 -4.46
C ASN A 835 -7.03 -14.43 -4.50
N LYS A 836 -8.26 -14.64 -4.99
CA LYS A 836 -8.83 -15.98 -5.09
C LYS A 836 -8.09 -16.87 -6.07
N LEU A 837 -7.49 -16.34 -7.14
CA LEU A 837 -6.59 -17.11 -8.01
C LEU A 837 -5.39 -17.67 -7.22
N PHE A 838 -4.85 -16.87 -6.30
CA PHE A 838 -3.77 -17.28 -5.40
C PHE A 838 -4.24 -18.33 -4.38
N TYR A 839 -5.41 -18.13 -3.76
CA TYR A 839 -6.01 -19.13 -2.85
C TYR A 839 -6.26 -20.46 -3.56
N ASN A 840 -6.83 -20.42 -4.77
CA ASN A 840 -7.10 -21.61 -5.56
C ASN A 840 -5.81 -22.37 -5.90
N SER A 841 -4.70 -21.64 -6.10
CA SER A 841 -3.39 -22.27 -6.30
C SER A 841 -2.90 -23.03 -5.07
N ILE A 842 -3.17 -22.50 -3.87
CA ILE A 842 -2.80 -23.12 -2.59
C ILE A 842 -3.67 -24.35 -2.29
N PHE A 843 -5.00 -24.22 -2.38
CA PHE A 843 -5.92 -25.27 -1.95
C PHE A 843 -6.17 -26.32 -3.03
N PHE A 844 -6.27 -25.90 -4.30
CA PHE A 844 -6.65 -26.76 -5.42
C PHE A 844 -5.50 -27.07 -6.36
N GLY A 845 -4.28 -26.55 -6.13
CA GLY A 845 -3.09 -26.94 -6.89
C GLY A 845 -2.88 -28.45 -6.93
N GLN A 846 -3.18 -29.13 -5.81
CA GLN A 846 -3.13 -30.59 -5.66
C GLN A 846 -4.14 -31.36 -6.54
N THR A 847 -5.26 -30.74 -6.92
CA THR A 847 -6.33 -31.39 -7.71
C THR A 847 -6.21 -31.11 -9.21
N ILE A 848 -5.25 -30.28 -9.64
CA ILE A 848 -5.02 -30.03 -11.07
C ILE A 848 -4.55 -31.34 -11.72
N SER A 849 -5.16 -31.71 -12.84
CA SER A 849 -4.78 -32.92 -13.56
C SER A 849 -3.31 -32.85 -14.03
N GLY A 850 -2.57 -33.94 -13.83
CA GLY A 850 -1.24 -34.07 -14.43
C GLY A 850 -1.25 -34.11 -15.96
N SER A 851 -2.41 -34.35 -16.60
CA SER A 851 -2.54 -34.30 -18.07
C SER A 851 -2.82 -32.89 -18.59
N SER A 852 -3.42 -32.00 -17.80
CA SER A 852 -3.63 -30.61 -18.21
C SER A 852 -2.38 -29.76 -18.03
N ALA A 853 -1.41 -30.21 -17.25
CA ALA A 853 -0.19 -29.47 -16.91
C ALA A 853 1.09 -29.97 -17.64
N ARG A 854 0.98 -30.98 -18.50
CA ARG A 854 2.10 -31.59 -19.24
C ARG A 854 2.08 -31.30 -20.73
#